data_AF-A0A8J6QUB2-F1
#
_entry.id   AF-A0A8J6QUB2-F1
#
_cell.length_a   1.000
_cell.length_b   1.000
_cell.length_c   1.000
_cell.angle_alpha   90.00
_cell.angle_beta   90.00
_cell.angle_gamma   90.00
#
_symmetry.space_group_name_H-M   'P 1'
#
loop_
_entity.id
_entity.type
_entity.pdbx_description
1 polymer ?
#
loop_
_entity_poly.entity_id
_entity_poly.type
_entity_poly.pdbx_seq_one_letter_code
_entity_poly.pdbx_strand_id
1 'polypeptide(L)'
;MKDMDKKLIEKGFFPYVAFFPRAQKGGVKVKMEHKFGKVKTGEYLFVEFYCATKDCDCREVTLVVLNEQRKQLAVIVFPLDIDLFSALPRLHEEIKQTGPAEDLLEVFVNTLVAQPQWFRAMCQNYRAVRKKVDEKPYVGERFPSSKYLQLLVEPFEDEGDVDEEKFFAGLKDLIAGLTKADKKGPKKQPKTKNSTTEHSQGNLFPASREDVQLSDLISTYSNRLSAGLDLGEKCDAQLRTLMRQDDALEELVSALVESYRAEDDLRLQGISQLLYDVLDILRTDMERRRPGAAATMNHLQTTLAQQVFQVDVDPGLGAEVTKALLAARVDILPPLYEANSRRMAELSPPDELAVADQEVALNGLLSEFEKMGVSSEFEMADMLLQMMAIGEPDVQINLYTQMFYSVNDMAREAAVLMLFHPDVRVRQEVAELLVDVGGGDFSPVMLRRLIIARNWFPENMRKKLDQSISNARRARVECAPLANPVKVQVYASIMDGANAQSFMVVLPRAKGFLGCSLLLKNQHGVADAFIVPLADKAHLRELKQVMNAETGSLEISRSYLNQRVCHALADGAAAGKVPSHWLLAIAEQLGSDQWKAVALDCEKELQQLTREMQQKKRPAVLEMNKQKALQQSSQWLARQDFAASWFEDDVEVDDLLNKYFNKNFAKNPEYAISHVVDKILESRRLNWQERLVVATLWLRAALKSPISWEQMYYVAVTVADRSVPLKQIPLMRAIADNSIGAFFGRKRDNL
;
A
#
# COMPACT_ATOMS: atom_id res chain seq x y z
N MET A 1 13.39 -27.94 38.00
CA MET A 1 14.83 -27.62 37.88
C MET A 1 15.59 -28.66 37.06
N LYS A 2 15.64 -29.96 37.41
CA LYS A 2 16.65 -30.88 36.84
C LYS A 2 16.75 -31.05 35.30
N ASP A 3 15.68 -31.00 34.51
CA ASP A 3 15.77 -31.29 33.06
C ASP A 3 15.95 -30.06 32.14
N MET A 4 15.42 -28.90 32.50
CA MET A 4 15.47 -27.70 31.63
C MET A 4 16.62 -26.75 31.97
N ASP A 5 17.05 -26.67 33.24
CA ASP A 5 18.32 -26.01 33.61
C ASP A 5 19.48 -26.64 32.83
N LYS A 6 19.39 -27.95 32.59
CA LYS A 6 20.37 -28.71 31.82
C LYS A 6 20.49 -28.21 30.39
N LYS A 7 19.39 -27.88 29.70
CA LYS A 7 19.41 -27.38 28.32
C LYS A 7 20.06 -25.99 28.21
N LEU A 8 19.80 -25.09 29.16
CA LEU A 8 20.46 -23.78 29.20
C LEU A 8 21.95 -23.94 29.47
N ILE A 9 22.33 -24.80 30.42
CA ILE A 9 23.72 -25.12 30.74
C ILE A 9 24.43 -25.76 29.53
N GLU A 10 23.77 -26.69 28.83
CA GLU A 10 24.27 -27.30 27.58
C GLU A 10 24.48 -26.26 26.47
N LYS A 11 23.67 -25.20 26.44
CA LYS A 11 23.82 -24.04 25.55
C LYS A 11 24.80 -22.98 26.08
N GLY A 12 25.49 -23.26 27.19
CA GLY A 12 26.49 -22.36 27.76
C GLY A 12 25.90 -21.19 28.57
N PHE A 13 24.65 -21.27 29.01
CA PHE A 13 24.04 -20.27 29.89
C PHE A 13 24.01 -20.77 31.34
N PHE A 14 24.55 -19.97 32.26
CA PHE A 14 24.65 -20.31 33.67
C PHE A 14 23.98 -19.25 34.55
N PRO A 15 23.37 -19.63 35.68
CA PRO A 15 22.74 -18.66 36.56
C PRO A 15 23.81 -17.76 37.19
N TYR A 16 23.48 -16.50 37.48
CA TYR A 16 24.44 -15.53 38.04
C TYR A 16 25.21 -16.05 39.27
N VAL A 17 24.51 -16.77 40.16
CA VAL A 17 25.08 -17.39 41.37
C VAL A 17 26.12 -18.46 41.09
N ALA A 18 26.16 -19.05 39.89
CA ALA A 18 27.22 -19.99 39.50
C ALA A 18 28.57 -19.26 39.31
N PHE A 19 28.55 -18.03 38.81
CA PHE A 19 29.75 -17.20 38.68
C PHE A 19 30.14 -16.54 40.01
N PHE A 20 29.15 -16.21 40.85
CA PHE A 20 29.34 -15.53 42.12
C PHE A 20 28.54 -16.20 43.26
N PRO A 21 29.02 -17.33 43.82
CA PRO A 21 28.25 -18.14 44.78
C PRO A 21 27.86 -17.45 46.10
N ARG A 22 28.56 -16.36 46.46
CA ARG A 22 28.27 -15.56 47.66
C ARG A 22 27.38 -14.35 47.38
N ALA A 23 27.02 -14.09 46.13
CA ALA A 23 26.17 -12.96 45.77
C ALA A 23 24.71 -13.28 46.12
N GLN A 24 24.03 -12.31 46.74
CA GLN A 24 22.57 -12.35 46.95
C GLN A 24 21.80 -11.72 45.77
N LYS A 25 22.44 -11.62 44.61
CA LYS A 25 21.90 -11.04 43.36
C LYS A 25 21.58 -12.15 42.35
N GLY A 26 20.96 -11.77 41.22
CA GLY A 26 20.72 -12.70 40.11
C GLY A 26 19.35 -13.35 40.11
N GLY A 27 18.41 -12.82 40.90
CA GLY A 27 17.01 -13.13 40.76
C GLY A 27 16.13 -12.13 41.48
N VAL A 28 14.90 -11.98 41.00
CA VAL A 28 13.92 -11.02 41.52
C VAL A 28 12.58 -11.71 41.76
N LYS A 29 11.98 -11.41 42.91
CA LYS A 29 10.65 -11.90 43.27
C LYS A 29 9.59 -10.89 42.87
N VAL A 30 8.53 -11.37 42.22
CA VAL A 30 7.32 -10.60 41.91
C VAL A 30 6.15 -11.29 42.58
N LYS A 31 5.40 -10.55 43.40
CA LYS A 31 4.21 -11.05 44.07
C LYS A 31 2.97 -10.68 43.27
N MET A 32 2.20 -11.68 42.85
CA MET A 32 0.94 -11.49 42.15
C MET A 32 -0.22 -11.53 43.14
N GLU A 33 -0.80 -10.37 43.43
CA GLU A 33 -1.95 -10.23 44.35
C GLU A 33 -3.27 -10.66 43.70
N HIS A 34 -3.36 -10.55 42.38
CA HIS A 34 -4.52 -10.94 41.59
C HIS A 34 -4.13 -11.88 40.46
N LYS A 35 -5.09 -12.69 40.00
CA LYS A 35 -4.91 -13.57 38.85
C LYS A 35 -4.80 -12.72 37.58
N PHE A 36 -3.77 -12.94 36.78
CA PHE A 36 -3.54 -12.25 35.51
C PHE A 36 -3.47 -13.28 34.38
N GLY A 37 -4.45 -13.28 33.46
CA GLY A 37 -4.57 -14.33 32.44
C GLY A 37 -4.60 -15.74 33.05
N LYS A 38 -3.62 -16.58 32.70
CA LYS A 38 -3.39 -17.93 33.25
C LYS A 38 -2.43 -17.94 34.44
N VAL A 39 -1.80 -16.81 34.79
CA VAL A 39 -0.93 -16.64 35.97
C VAL A 39 -1.80 -16.58 37.22
N LYS A 40 -1.54 -17.50 38.16
CA LYS A 40 -2.26 -17.56 39.45
C LYS A 40 -1.68 -16.53 40.43
N THR A 41 -2.43 -16.21 41.47
CA THR A 41 -1.90 -15.45 42.62
C THR A 41 -0.77 -16.21 43.30
N GLY A 42 0.23 -15.50 43.81
CA GLY A 42 1.41 -16.09 44.48
C GLY A 42 2.72 -15.38 44.13
N GLU A 43 3.82 -15.83 44.70
CA GLU A 43 5.17 -15.34 44.39
C GLU A 43 5.79 -16.07 43.19
N TYR A 44 6.39 -15.29 42.30
CA TYR A 44 7.15 -15.75 41.14
C TYR A 44 8.58 -15.24 41.25
N LEU A 45 9.55 -16.12 40.98
CA LEU A 45 10.97 -15.81 41.02
C LEU A 45 11.53 -15.83 39.60
N PHE A 46 12.06 -14.70 39.15
CA PHE A 46 12.77 -14.53 37.88
C PHE A 46 14.26 -14.70 38.14
N VAL A 47 14.88 -15.76 37.62
CA VAL A 47 16.30 -16.08 37.83
C VAL A 47 17.11 -15.74 36.59
N GLU A 48 18.19 -14.97 36.76
CA GLU A 48 19.04 -14.48 35.67
C GLU A 48 20.10 -15.51 35.26
N PHE A 49 20.18 -15.82 33.97
CA PHE A 49 21.15 -16.67 33.31
C PHE A 49 21.94 -15.88 32.27
N TYR A 50 23.25 -16.11 32.25
CA TYR A 50 24.20 -15.39 31.41
C TYR A 50 25.01 -16.37 30.56
N CYS A 51 25.35 -15.96 29.35
CA CYS A 51 26.27 -16.70 28.49
C CYS A 51 27.61 -16.88 29.24
N ALA A 52 28.25 -18.05 29.09
CA ALA A 52 29.57 -18.39 29.61
C ALA A 52 30.60 -18.62 28.50
N THR A 53 30.22 -18.41 27.23
CA THR A 53 31.15 -18.47 26.10
C THR A 53 32.16 -17.33 26.21
N LYS A 54 33.45 -17.68 26.11
CA LYS A 54 34.56 -16.74 26.15
C LYS A 54 34.51 -15.80 24.93
N ASP A 55 34.77 -14.52 25.15
CA ASP A 55 34.77 -13.45 24.14
C ASP A 55 33.41 -13.25 23.42
N CYS A 56 32.32 -13.82 23.94
CA CYS A 56 30.98 -13.61 23.41
C CYS A 56 30.38 -12.31 23.97
N ASP A 57 29.80 -11.49 23.08
CA ASP A 57 29.06 -10.29 23.46
C ASP A 57 27.63 -10.32 22.90
N CYS A 58 26.88 -11.38 23.22
CA CYS A 58 25.49 -11.50 22.77
C CYS A 58 24.57 -10.43 23.36
N ARG A 59 24.98 -9.75 24.45
CA ARG A 59 24.22 -8.71 25.16
C ARG A 59 22.78 -9.14 25.48
N GLU A 60 22.60 -10.43 25.75
CA GLU A 60 21.31 -11.02 26.13
C GLU A 60 21.39 -11.67 27.51
N VAL A 61 20.30 -11.53 28.27
CA VAL A 61 20.09 -12.22 29.55
C VAL A 61 18.88 -13.12 29.44
N THR A 62 19.06 -14.40 29.78
CA THR A 62 17.94 -15.34 29.82
C THR A 62 17.37 -15.40 31.23
N LEU A 63 16.06 -15.30 31.37
CA LEU A 63 15.34 -15.34 32.63
C LEU A 63 14.52 -16.61 32.73
N VAL A 64 14.74 -17.39 33.80
CA VAL A 64 13.93 -18.56 34.13
C VAL A 64 12.92 -18.16 35.20
N VAL A 65 11.64 -18.34 34.91
CA VAL A 65 10.54 -17.96 35.82
C VAL A 65 10.06 -19.18 36.60
N LEU A 66 10.15 -19.12 37.92
CA LEU A 66 9.75 -20.16 38.85
C LEU A 66 8.55 -19.70 39.70
N ASN A 67 7.63 -20.60 40.04
CA ASN A 67 6.59 -20.32 41.04
C ASN A 67 7.07 -20.64 42.46
N GLU A 68 6.20 -20.45 43.47
CA GLU A 68 6.45 -20.79 44.88
C GLU A 68 6.90 -22.23 45.12
N GLN A 69 6.40 -23.17 44.31
CA GLN A 69 6.77 -24.59 44.35
C GLN A 69 8.09 -24.89 43.62
N ARG A 70 8.82 -23.85 43.19
CA ARG A 70 10.04 -23.93 42.36
C ARG A 70 9.84 -24.69 41.05
N LYS A 71 8.60 -24.73 40.55
CA LYS A 71 8.28 -25.22 39.22
C LYS A 71 8.52 -24.11 38.22
N GLN A 72 9.27 -24.43 37.18
CA GLN A 72 9.51 -23.54 36.05
C GLN A 72 8.26 -23.39 35.19
N LEU A 73 7.96 -22.15 34.81
CA LEU A 73 6.76 -21.79 34.05
C LEU A 73 7.09 -21.08 32.72
N ALA A 74 8.16 -20.30 32.65
CA ALA A 74 8.57 -19.62 31.44
C ALA A 74 10.09 -19.49 31.35
N VAL A 75 10.59 -19.34 30.13
CA VAL A 75 11.95 -18.87 29.85
C VAL A 75 11.87 -17.69 28.91
N ILE A 76 12.33 -16.53 29.38
CA ILE A 76 12.29 -15.25 28.68
C ILE A 76 13.70 -14.87 28.26
N VAL A 77 13.89 -14.40 27.04
CA VAL A 77 15.13 -13.80 26.56
C VAL A 77 14.96 -12.29 26.59
N PHE A 78 15.85 -11.61 27.31
CA PHE A 78 15.85 -10.16 27.46
C PHE A 78 17.13 -9.58 26.82
N PRO A 79 17.01 -8.85 25.70
CA PRO A 79 18.15 -8.15 25.11
C PRO A 79 18.48 -6.89 25.92
N LEU A 80 19.78 -6.62 26.10
CA LEU A 80 20.26 -5.44 26.83
C LEU A 80 20.38 -4.20 25.92
N ASP A 81 20.24 -4.36 24.61
CA ASP A 81 20.28 -3.31 23.59
C ASP A 81 18.89 -2.77 23.30
N ILE A 82 18.25 -2.31 24.36
CA ILE A 82 16.84 -1.88 24.41
C ILE A 82 16.54 -0.62 23.59
N ASP A 83 17.56 0.02 23.01
CA ASP A 83 17.45 1.16 22.09
C ASP A 83 17.25 0.72 20.62
N LEU A 84 17.38 -0.57 20.32
CA LEU A 84 17.09 -1.11 18.99
C LEU A 84 15.63 -1.56 18.89
N PHE A 85 14.94 -1.12 17.83
CA PHE A 85 13.51 -1.41 17.60
C PHE A 85 13.17 -2.93 17.55
N SER A 86 14.13 -3.77 17.19
CA SER A 86 13.97 -5.24 17.13
C SER A 86 14.27 -5.96 18.46
N ALA A 87 14.78 -5.25 19.47
CA ALA A 87 15.26 -5.83 20.73
C ALA A 87 14.15 -5.87 21.80
N LEU A 88 13.07 -6.60 21.53
CA LEU A 88 11.98 -6.81 22.49
C LEU A 88 12.19 -8.06 23.36
N PRO A 89 11.76 -8.05 24.64
CA PRO A 89 11.69 -9.25 25.47
C PRO A 89 10.80 -10.31 24.82
N ARG A 90 11.28 -11.55 24.74
CA ARG A 90 10.58 -12.63 24.04
C ARG A 90 10.67 -13.97 24.77
N LEU A 91 9.78 -14.91 24.48
CA LEU A 91 9.92 -16.27 24.97
C LEU A 91 11.05 -16.99 24.23
N HIS A 92 11.83 -17.79 24.94
CA HIS A 92 12.91 -18.58 24.34
C HIS A 92 12.32 -19.67 23.41
N GLU A 93 12.69 -19.64 22.13
CA GLU A 93 12.06 -20.44 21.07
C GLU A 93 12.34 -21.95 21.19
N GLU A 94 13.57 -22.33 21.53
CA GLU A 94 13.96 -23.73 21.60
C GLU A 94 13.58 -24.44 22.92
N ILE A 95 13.08 -23.68 23.90
CA ILE A 95 12.74 -24.21 25.22
C ILE A 95 11.22 -24.28 25.33
N LYS A 96 10.70 -25.49 25.61
CA LYS A 96 9.26 -25.72 25.73
C LYS A 96 8.66 -24.83 26.82
N GLN A 97 7.76 -23.94 26.41
CA GLN A 97 7.05 -23.03 27.29
C GLN A 97 5.82 -23.71 27.92
N THR A 98 5.37 -23.20 29.08
CA THR A 98 4.12 -23.68 29.71
C THR A 98 2.93 -22.77 29.36
N GLY A 99 1.71 -23.23 29.63
CA GLY A 99 0.48 -22.46 29.34
C GLY A 99 0.45 -20.99 29.81
N PRO A 100 0.98 -20.63 31.00
CA PRO A 100 1.04 -19.24 31.47
C PRO A 100 2.26 -18.43 30.98
N ALA A 101 3.08 -18.92 30.04
CA ALA A 101 4.35 -18.27 29.70
C ALA A 101 4.19 -16.87 29.07
N GLU A 102 3.23 -16.69 28.15
CA GLU A 102 2.95 -15.40 27.52
C GLU A 102 2.48 -14.36 28.55
N ASP A 103 1.55 -14.75 29.43
CA ASP A 103 1.07 -13.88 30.49
C ASP A 103 2.19 -13.52 31.49
N LEU A 104 3.15 -14.43 31.73
CA LEU A 104 4.34 -14.16 32.56
C LEU A 104 5.35 -13.25 31.88
N LEU A 105 5.46 -13.30 30.55
CA LEU A 105 6.25 -12.34 29.77
C LEU A 105 5.65 -10.94 29.89
N GLU A 106 4.33 -10.82 29.79
CA GLU A 106 3.65 -9.54 29.98
C GLU A 106 3.80 -9.01 31.42
N VAL A 107 3.64 -9.87 32.43
CA VAL A 107 3.92 -9.50 33.84
C VAL A 107 5.37 -9.03 33.99
N PHE A 108 6.32 -9.71 33.37
CA PHE A 108 7.73 -9.34 33.43
C PHE A 108 7.98 -7.93 32.87
N VAL A 109 7.44 -7.64 31.69
CA VAL A 109 7.54 -6.33 31.05
C VAL A 109 6.89 -5.25 31.93
N ASN A 110 5.67 -5.48 32.38
CA ASN A 110 4.88 -4.48 33.11
C ASN A 110 5.37 -4.24 34.55
N THR A 111 6.17 -5.15 35.14
CA THR A 111 6.60 -5.04 36.54
C THR A 111 8.10 -4.82 36.71
N LEU A 112 8.95 -5.62 36.06
CA LEU A 112 10.39 -5.61 36.27
C LEU A 112 11.10 -4.68 35.29
N VAL A 113 10.74 -4.74 34.01
CA VAL A 113 11.32 -3.85 32.98
C VAL A 113 10.97 -2.39 33.27
N ALA A 114 9.82 -2.13 33.89
CA ALA A 114 9.37 -0.80 34.34
C ALA A 114 10.28 -0.14 35.40
N GLN A 115 11.24 -0.87 35.98
CA GLN A 115 12.10 -0.37 37.05
C GLN A 115 13.51 -0.05 36.54
N PRO A 116 13.89 1.24 36.34
CA PRO A 116 15.21 1.62 35.82
C PRO A 116 16.39 1.09 36.64
N GLN A 117 16.19 0.92 37.95
CA GLN A 117 17.19 0.42 38.87
C GLN A 117 17.52 -1.06 38.60
N TRP A 118 16.51 -1.85 38.23
CA TRP A 118 16.64 -3.26 37.92
C TRP A 118 17.49 -3.49 36.67
N PHE A 119 17.17 -2.79 35.57
CA PHE A 119 17.96 -2.86 34.34
C PHE A 119 19.42 -2.46 34.54
N ARG A 120 19.68 -1.37 35.28
CA ARG A 120 21.06 -0.97 35.62
C ARG A 120 21.79 -2.05 36.39
N ALA A 121 21.12 -2.70 37.34
CA ALA A 121 21.70 -3.82 38.08
C ALA A 121 21.99 -5.01 37.16
N MET A 122 21.10 -5.31 36.20
CA MET A 122 21.29 -6.37 35.21
C MET A 122 22.47 -6.10 34.26
N CYS A 123 22.62 -4.87 33.72
CA CYS A 123 23.78 -4.50 32.93
C CYS A 123 25.09 -4.60 33.73
N GLN A 124 25.07 -4.23 35.02
CA GLN A 124 26.22 -4.39 35.91
C GLN A 124 26.55 -5.86 36.15
N ASN A 125 25.53 -6.70 36.35
CA ASN A 125 25.68 -8.15 36.49
C ASN A 125 26.29 -8.75 35.21
N TYR A 126 25.79 -8.36 34.03
CA TYR A 126 26.36 -8.78 32.74
C TYR A 126 27.85 -8.41 32.63
N ARG A 127 28.23 -7.16 32.93
CA ARG A 127 29.65 -6.74 32.93
C ARG A 127 30.50 -7.53 33.91
N ALA A 128 29.96 -7.83 35.09
CA ALA A 128 30.65 -8.65 36.08
C ALA A 128 30.88 -10.07 35.57
N VAL A 129 29.87 -10.68 34.92
CA VAL A 129 29.98 -12.00 34.30
C VAL A 129 30.98 -11.98 33.16
N ARG A 130 30.90 -11.03 32.21
CA ARG A 130 31.88 -10.88 31.12
C ARG A 130 33.30 -10.72 31.67
N LYS A 131 33.49 -9.86 32.68
CA LYS A 131 34.79 -9.72 33.35
C LYS A 131 35.32 -11.01 33.96
N LYS A 132 34.42 -11.84 34.51
CA LYS A 132 34.79 -13.11 35.14
C LYS A 132 35.09 -14.20 34.13
N VAL A 133 34.34 -14.25 33.02
CA VAL A 133 34.46 -15.26 31.95
C VAL A 133 35.63 -14.95 31.02
N ASP A 134 35.80 -13.68 30.65
CA ASP A 134 36.81 -13.25 29.69
C ASP A 134 38.14 -12.88 30.36
N GLU A 135 38.18 -12.87 31.69
CA GLU A 135 39.34 -12.51 32.53
C GLU A 135 39.90 -11.10 32.29
N LYS A 136 39.14 -10.25 31.59
CA LYS A 136 39.47 -8.85 31.25
C LYS A 136 38.25 -7.95 31.46
N PRO A 137 38.41 -6.64 31.71
CA PRO A 137 37.27 -5.72 31.77
C PRO A 137 36.39 -5.83 30.52
N TYR A 138 35.07 -5.65 30.67
CA TYR A 138 34.16 -5.60 29.53
C TYR A 138 34.53 -4.41 28.61
N VAL A 139 34.79 -4.70 27.34
CA VAL A 139 35.21 -3.73 26.30
C VAL A 139 34.16 -3.52 25.21
N GLY A 140 32.98 -4.14 25.32
CA GLY A 140 31.88 -3.92 24.39
C GLY A 140 31.29 -2.51 24.51
N GLU A 141 30.35 -2.20 23.63
CA GLU A 141 29.77 -0.87 23.58
C GLU A 141 29.03 -0.51 24.88
N ARG A 142 28.75 0.78 25.03
CA ARG A 142 28.03 1.28 26.20
C ARG A 142 26.58 0.82 26.13
N PHE A 143 26.10 0.14 27.17
CA PHE A 143 24.66 -0.14 27.31
C PHE A 143 23.83 1.13 27.22
N PRO A 144 22.66 1.05 26.56
CA PRO A 144 21.74 2.17 26.45
C PRO A 144 21.28 2.67 27.82
N SER A 145 20.82 3.92 27.86
CA SER A 145 20.31 4.52 29.09
C SER A 145 19.01 3.84 29.54
N SER A 146 18.83 3.67 30.85
CA SER A 146 17.59 3.11 31.41
C SER A 146 16.32 3.92 31.10
N LYS A 147 16.45 5.12 30.51
CA LYS A 147 15.30 5.91 30.01
C LYS A 147 14.57 5.18 28.87
N TYR A 148 15.29 4.40 28.06
CA TYR A 148 14.72 3.63 26.95
C TYR A 148 13.85 2.46 27.42
N LEU A 149 13.84 2.12 28.72
CA LEU A 149 12.90 1.13 29.25
C LEU A 149 11.45 1.59 29.16
N GLN A 150 11.20 2.91 29.11
CA GLN A 150 9.87 3.46 28.86
C GLN A 150 9.32 2.97 27.51
N LEU A 151 10.18 2.84 26.48
CA LEU A 151 9.81 2.28 25.17
C LEU A 151 9.38 0.81 25.22
N LEU A 152 9.78 0.07 26.27
CA LEU A 152 9.43 -1.34 26.44
C LEU A 152 8.17 -1.56 27.27
N VAL A 153 7.80 -0.61 28.14
CA VAL A 153 6.67 -0.71 29.07
C VAL A 153 5.45 0.08 28.61
N GLU A 154 5.67 1.11 27.81
CA GLU A 154 4.62 1.87 27.15
C GLU A 154 4.34 1.23 25.78
N PRO A 155 3.07 1.13 25.34
CA PRO A 155 2.80 0.94 23.92
C PRO A 155 3.43 2.13 23.21
N PHE A 156 4.54 1.91 22.50
CA PHE A 156 5.41 2.91 21.87
C PHE A 156 4.78 4.30 21.83
N GLU A 157 5.16 5.12 22.82
CA GLU A 157 4.98 6.56 22.72
C GLU A 157 6.21 7.20 22.07
N ASP A 158 6.09 7.64 20.79
CA ASP A 158 6.98 8.59 20.10
C ASP A 158 7.54 9.62 21.06
N GLU A 159 8.84 9.82 20.90
CA GLU A 159 9.65 10.80 21.59
C GLU A 159 9.07 12.23 21.50
N GLY A 160 8.74 12.77 22.68
CA GLY A 160 9.35 14.01 23.15
C GLY A 160 8.66 15.34 22.82
N ASP A 161 8.06 15.94 23.85
CA ASP A 161 8.36 17.35 24.14
C ASP A 161 9.89 17.48 24.30
N VAL A 162 10.53 18.01 23.26
CA VAL A 162 11.73 18.82 23.44
C VAL A 162 11.34 19.90 24.45
N ASP A 163 12.19 20.17 25.45
CA ASP A 163 12.05 21.36 26.29
C ASP A 163 12.21 22.60 25.38
N GLU A 164 11.10 22.99 24.75
CA GLU A 164 11.00 24.07 23.77
C GLU A 164 11.55 25.36 24.37
N GLU A 165 11.38 25.59 25.67
CA GLU A 165 11.94 26.77 26.34
C GLU A 165 13.48 26.78 26.35
N LYS A 166 14.13 25.64 26.58
CA LYS A 166 15.61 25.54 26.49
C LYS A 166 16.13 25.57 25.06
N PHE A 167 15.41 24.96 24.13
CA PHE A 167 15.77 24.94 22.71
C PHE A 167 15.59 26.33 22.07
N PHE A 168 14.45 27.01 22.32
CA PHE A 168 14.21 28.37 21.86
C PHE A 168 15.00 29.43 22.63
N ALA A 169 15.40 29.20 23.90
CA ALA A 169 16.36 30.08 24.58
C ALA A 169 17.75 30.00 23.93
N GLY A 170 18.23 28.79 23.63
CA GLY A 170 19.49 28.61 22.87
C GLY A 170 19.42 29.16 21.45
N LEU A 171 18.27 29.06 20.78
CA LEU A 171 18.02 29.60 19.45
C LEU A 171 17.85 31.13 19.46
N LYS A 172 17.25 31.71 20.51
CA LYS A 172 17.16 33.17 20.70
C LYS A 172 18.54 33.78 20.95
N ASP A 173 19.40 33.13 21.72
CA ASP A 173 20.78 33.59 21.93
C ASP A 173 21.60 33.50 20.62
N LEU A 174 21.34 32.48 19.80
CA LEU A 174 21.93 32.32 18.46
C LEU A 174 21.44 33.41 17.47
N ILE A 175 20.13 33.73 17.47
CA ILE A 175 19.50 34.71 16.58
C ILE A 175 19.80 36.16 17.04
N ALA A 176 19.89 36.41 18.35
CA ALA A 176 20.33 37.70 18.90
C ALA A 176 21.81 37.99 18.61
N GLY A 177 22.63 36.94 18.47
CA GLY A 177 24.00 37.04 17.97
C GLY A 177 24.10 37.37 16.49
N LEU A 178 23.11 36.95 15.68
CA LEU A 178 23.07 37.14 14.22
C LEU A 178 22.47 38.48 13.76
N THR A 179 21.94 39.30 14.67
CA THR A 179 21.25 40.56 14.33
C THR A 179 21.86 41.84 14.92
N LYS A 180 23.09 41.79 15.46
CA LYS A 180 23.87 43.00 15.73
C LYS A 180 24.65 43.45 14.50
N ALA A 181 24.02 44.32 13.72
CA ALA A 181 24.73 45.19 12.78
C ALA A 181 25.54 46.22 13.58
N ASP A 182 26.83 45.95 13.82
CA ASP A 182 27.76 46.96 14.34
C ASP A 182 28.18 47.90 13.20
N LYS A 183 27.65 49.13 13.29
CA LYS A 183 28.14 50.28 12.55
C LYS A 183 29.56 50.66 13.03
N LYS A 184 30.43 50.92 12.06
CA LYS A 184 31.66 51.76 12.05
C LYS A 184 33.02 51.06 12.25
N GLY A 185 33.73 50.97 11.13
CA GLY A 185 34.93 51.79 10.89
C GLY A 185 36.31 51.13 11.12
N PRO A 186 37.32 51.43 10.28
CA PRO A 186 38.43 50.50 9.99
C PRO A 186 39.70 50.83 10.79
N LYS A 187 40.56 49.82 11.03
CA LYS A 187 42.03 49.91 10.84
C LYS A 187 42.83 48.66 11.25
N LYS A 188 43.80 48.36 10.38
CA LYS A 188 45.13 47.74 10.57
C LYS A 188 45.27 46.20 10.63
N GLN A 189 45.85 45.69 9.54
CA GLN A 189 46.78 44.54 9.42
C GLN A 189 47.87 44.56 10.52
N PRO A 190 48.45 43.40 10.96
CA PRO A 190 49.32 42.59 10.07
C PRO A 190 49.42 41.05 10.27
N LYS A 191 49.71 40.39 9.13
CA LYS A 191 50.68 39.32 8.81
C LYS A 191 50.66 37.92 9.50
N THR A 192 50.78 36.94 8.58
CA THR A 192 51.45 35.60 8.64
C THR A 192 50.74 34.51 9.46
N LYS A 193 50.60 33.24 9.06
CA LYS A 193 51.32 32.39 8.10
C LYS A 193 50.54 31.06 7.86
N ASN A 194 50.70 30.49 6.68
CA ASN A 194 50.23 29.21 6.11
C ASN A 194 50.07 27.97 7.02
N SER A 195 48.91 27.31 6.93
CA SER A 195 48.63 25.94 6.40
C SER A 195 47.20 25.61 6.86
N THR A 196 46.27 25.06 6.09
CA THR A 196 46.22 23.69 5.53
C THR A 196 44.82 23.56 4.87
N THR A 197 44.72 22.77 3.80
CA THR A 197 43.49 22.09 3.30
C THR A 197 42.23 22.92 3.05
N GLU A 198 42.00 23.23 1.77
CA GLU A 198 40.73 23.72 1.22
C GLU A 198 39.64 22.65 1.36
N HIS A 199 38.77 22.79 2.36
CA HIS A 199 37.36 22.49 2.19
C HIS A 199 36.68 23.78 1.73
N SER A 200 36.38 23.86 0.44
CA SER A 200 35.47 24.87 -0.09
C SER A 200 34.11 24.67 0.58
N GLN A 201 33.75 25.62 1.44
CA GLN A 201 32.35 25.86 1.80
C GLN A 201 31.62 26.22 0.50
N GLY A 202 31.02 25.21 -0.13
CA GLY A 202 30.07 25.39 -1.20
C GLY A 202 28.89 26.19 -0.68
N ASN A 203 28.55 27.24 -1.42
CA ASN A 203 27.39 28.08 -1.20
C ASN A 203 26.16 27.24 -0.81
N LEU A 204 25.56 27.53 0.35
CA LEU A 204 24.32 26.90 0.82
C LEU A 204 23.07 27.29 0.02
N PHE A 205 23.24 28.02 -1.09
CA PHE A 205 22.19 28.35 -2.05
C PHE A 205 22.78 28.55 -3.45
N PRO A 206 22.57 27.63 -4.40
CA PRO A 206 22.30 28.04 -5.77
C PRO A 206 20.82 28.44 -5.84
N ALA A 207 20.57 29.75 -5.89
CA ALA A 207 19.32 30.24 -6.47
C ALA A 207 19.48 30.15 -7.99
N SER A 208 19.01 29.07 -8.59
CA SER A 208 18.74 29.00 -10.02
C SER A 208 17.47 28.19 -10.22
N ARG A 209 16.47 28.79 -10.88
CA ARG A 209 15.55 28.03 -11.72
C ARG A 209 16.44 27.25 -12.68
N GLU A 210 16.65 25.97 -12.43
CA GLU A 210 17.23 25.11 -13.46
C GLU A 210 16.14 24.95 -14.52
N ASP A 211 16.35 25.55 -15.68
CA ASP A 211 15.52 25.26 -16.86
C ASP A 211 15.73 23.78 -17.19
N VAL A 212 14.77 22.96 -16.80
CA VAL A 212 14.78 21.53 -17.13
C VAL A 212 14.65 21.41 -18.64
N GLN A 213 15.69 20.91 -19.30
CA GLN A 213 15.70 20.65 -20.74
C GLN A 213 15.18 19.23 -21.01
N LEU A 214 14.31 19.07 -22.00
CA LEU A 214 13.77 17.76 -22.40
C LEU A 214 14.89 16.77 -22.77
N SER A 215 15.95 17.25 -23.43
CA SER A 215 17.11 16.43 -23.82
C SER A 215 17.80 15.77 -22.63
N ASP A 216 17.88 16.48 -21.50
CA ASP A 216 18.55 16.00 -20.29
C ASP A 216 17.71 14.94 -19.58
N LEU A 217 16.39 15.10 -19.60
CA LEU A 217 15.44 14.08 -19.11
C LEU A 217 15.49 12.83 -20.00
N ILE A 218 15.45 12.97 -21.32
CA ILE A 218 15.57 11.83 -22.24
C ILE A 218 16.88 11.07 -21.98
N SER A 219 18.00 11.78 -21.87
CA SER A 219 19.29 11.16 -21.56
C SER A 219 19.26 10.44 -20.21
N THR A 220 18.65 11.04 -19.19
CA THR A 220 18.49 10.42 -17.86
C THR A 220 17.69 9.12 -17.92
N TYR A 221 16.57 9.12 -18.64
CA TYR A 221 15.71 7.93 -18.78
C TYR A 221 16.38 6.83 -19.62
N SER A 222 17.04 7.18 -20.72
CA SER A 222 17.81 6.22 -21.53
C SER A 222 18.97 5.61 -20.75
N ASN A 223 19.63 6.37 -19.87
CA ASN A 223 20.74 5.87 -19.04
C ASN A 223 20.25 5.08 -17.80
N ARG A 224 19.03 5.35 -17.31
CA ARG A 224 18.41 4.61 -16.18
C ARG A 224 18.12 3.16 -16.51
N LEU A 225 17.74 2.87 -17.76
CA LEU A 225 17.51 1.50 -18.22
C LEU A 225 18.79 0.64 -18.13
N SER A 226 19.96 1.28 -18.03
CA SER A 226 21.27 0.63 -17.85
C SER A 226 21.69 0.43 -16.39
N ALA A 227 21.07 1.14 -15.43
CA ALA A 227 21.47 1.15 -14.02
C ALA A 227 20.24 1.11 -13.10
N GLY A 228 20.00 -0.04 -12.46
CA GLY A 228 18.82 -0.28 -11.64
C GLY A 228 18.58 0.74 -10.52
N LEU A 229 17.33 1.23 -10.48
CA LEU A 229 16.51 1.82 -9.40
C LEU A 229 17.21 2.63 -8.29
N ASP A 230 16.87 3.93 -8.20
CA ASP A 230 16.22 4.58 -7.03
C ASP A 230 16.32 6.14 -7.09
N LEU A 231 15.34 6.83 -7.71
CA LEU A 231 15.26 8.32 -7.76
C LEU A 231 13.82 8.87 -8.02
N GLY A 232 12.75 8.14 -7.67
CA GLY A 232 11.37 8.47 -8.08
C GLY A 232 10.92 9.91 -7.76
N GLU A 233 11.15 10.38 -6.53
CA GLU A 233 10.63 11.68 -6.07
C GLU A 233 11.26 12.91 -6.77
N LYS A 234 12.53 12.84 -7.19
CA LYS A 234 13.19 13.97 -7.89
C LYS A 234 12.70 14.14 -9.33
N CYS A 235 12.26 13.06 -9.97
CA CYS A 235 11.78 13.13 -11.34
C CYS A 235 10.40 13.79 -11.46
N ASP A 236 9.50 13.54 -10.52
CA ASP A 236 8.15 14.11 -10.56
C ASP A 236 8.15 15.64 -10.59
N ALA A 237 9.03 16.29 -9.81
CA ALA A 237 9.17 17.75 -9.79
C ALA A 237 9.69 18.30 -11.12
N GLN A 238 10.66 17.62 -11.73
CA GLN A 238 11.23 17.99 -13.03
C GLN A 238 10.20 17.80 -14.16
N LEU A 239 9.45 16.70 -14.15
CA LEU A 239 8.38 16.43 -15.11
C LEU A 239 7.25 17.45 -15.02
N ARG A 240 6.85 17.83 -13.80
CA ARG A 240 5.84 18.88 -13.59
C ARG A 240 6.31 20.25 -14.06
N THR A 241 7.62 20.51 -14.03
CA THR A 241 8.21 21.73 -14.58
C THR A 241 8.22 21.69 -16.10
N LEU A 242 8.61 20.55 -16.69
CA LEU A 242 8.56 20.30 -18.14
C LEU A 242 7.15 20.52 -18.70
N MET A 243 6.12 19.95 -18.08
CA MET A 243 4.72 20.09 -18.54
C MET A 243 4.16 21.53 -18.48
N ARG A 244 4.89 22.48 -17.87
CA ARG A 244 4.52 23.91 -17.83
C ARG A 244 5.22 24.73 -18.91
N GLN A 245 6.23 24.18 -19.58
CA GLN A 245 6.91 24.84 -20.68
C GLN A 245 6.02 24.76 -21.92
N ASP A 246 5.95 25.87 -22.66
CA ASP A 246 5.30 25.90 -23.96
C ASP A 246 6.05 24.93 -24.89
N ASP A 247 5.32 24.19 -25.73
CA ASP A 247 5.82 23.23 -26.72
C ASP A 247 6.53 21.95 -26.20
N ALA A 248 6.78 21.80 -24.89
CA ALA A 248 7.54 20.65 -24.37
C ALA A 248 6.85 19.28 -24.60
N LEU A 249 5.52 19.25 -24.68
CA LEU A 249 4.77 18.02 -24.99
C LEU A 249 4.85 17.70 -26.48
N GLU A 250 4.82 18.71 -27.34
CA GLU A 250 5.07 18.59 -28.78
C GLU A 250 6.47 18.07 -29.05
N GLU A 251 7.48 18.63 -28.39
CA GLU A 251 8.87 18.16 -28.49
C GLU A 251 9.03 16.72 -28.00
N LEU A 252 8.34 16.33 -26.92
CA LEU A 252 8.35 14.94 -26.43
C LEU A 252 7.80 13.96 -27.47
N VAL A 253 6.66 14.30 -28.09
CA VAL A 253 6.04 13.45 -29.12
C VAL A 253 6.89 13.44 -30.40
N SER A 254 7.46 14.58 -30.79
CA SER A 254 8.37 14.65 -31.94
C SER A 254 9.63 13.81 -31.71
N ALA A 255 10.23 13.88 -30.53
CA ALA A 255 11.38 13.05 -30.17
C ALA A 255 11.04 11.54 -30.21
N LEU A 256 9.83 11.16 -29.81
CA LEU A 256 9.35 9.77 -29.91
C LEU A 256 9.29 9.31 -31.37
N VAL A 257 8.69 10.11 -32.26
CA VAL A 257 8.60 9.82 -33.70
C VAL A 257 9.98 9.76 -34.36
N GLU A 258 10.87 10.70 -34.04
CA GLU A 258 12.25 10.73 -34.55
C GLU A 258 13.06 9.51 -34.12
N SER A 259 12.98 9.13 -32.84
CA SER A 259 13.70 7.94 -32.33
C SER A 259 13.19 6.65 -32.95
N TYR A 260 11.88 6.53 -33.17
CA TYR A 260 11.32 5.37 -33.88
C TYR A 260 11.80 5.30 -35.33
N ARG A 261 11.76 6.42 -36.08
CA ARG A 261 12.23 6.49 -37.46
C ARG A 261 13.73 6.25 -37.60
N ALA A 262 14.51 6.59 -36.58
CA ALA A 262 15.95 6.37 -36.54
C ALA A 262 16.34 4.94 -36.10
N GLU A 263 15.37 4.09 -35.73
CA GLU A 263 15.59 2.74 -35.16
C GLU A 263 16.52 2.78 -33.92
N ASP A 264 16.42 3.85 -33.12
CA ASP A 264 17.20 4.02 -31.88
C ASP A 264 16.43 3.41 -30.69
N ASP A 265 16.48 2.09 -30.56
CA ASP A 265 15.71 1.32 -29.58
C ASP A 265 15.92 1.80 -28.13
N LEU A 266 17.15 2.13 -27.73
CA LEU A 266 17.46 2.55 -26.36
C LEU A 266 16.86 3.92 -26.06
N ARG A 267 16.93 4.84 -27.03
CA ARG A 267 16.32 6.16 -26.89
C ARG A 267 14.80 6.08 -26.93
N LEU A 268 14.25 5.27 -27.83
CA LEU A 268 12.81 5.01 -27.92
C LEU A 268 12.25 4.49 -26.59
N GLN A 269 12.91 3.49 -25.98
CA GLN A 269 12.51 2.98 -24.66
C GLN A 269 12.56 4.05 -23.56
N GLY A 270 13.62 4.88 -23.54
CA GLY A 270 13.75 5.98 -22.60
C GLY A 270 12.61 7.00 -22.73
N ILE A 271 12.25 7.35 -23.97
CA ILE A 271 11.15 8.29 -24.26
C ILE A 271 9.79 7.65 -23.97
N SER A 272 9.57 6.37 -24.27
CA SER A 272 8.34 5.64 -23.91
C SER A 272 8.12 5.64 -22.39
N GLN A 273 9.18 5.40 -21.61
CA GLN A 273 9.08 5.44 -20.14
C GLN A 273 8.81 6.87 -19.63
N LEU A 274 9.43 7.88 -20.24
CA LEU A 274 9.16 9.29 -19.94
C LEU A 274 7.70 9.65 -20.24
N LEU A 275 7.15 9.20 -21.37
CA LEU A 275 5.75 9.37 -21.72
C LEU A 275 4.83 8.70 -20.70
N TYR A 276 5.14 7.47 -20.28
CA TYR A 276 4.38 6.78 -19.22
C TYR A 276 4.35 7.59 -17.92
N ASP A 277 5.50 8.07 -17.44
CA ASP A 277 5.58 8.83 -16.18
C ASP A 277 4.79 10.16 -16.29
N VAL A 278 4.86 10.85 -17.43
CA VAL A 278 4.05 12.06 -17.69
C VAL A 278 2.55 11.74 -17.65
N LEU A 279 2.12 10.66 -18.30
CA LEU A 279 0.73 10.21 -18.30
C LEU A 279 0.25 9.86 -16.89
N ASP A 280 1.07 9.18 -16.10
CA ASP A 280 0.73 8.79 -14.72
C ASP A 280 0.60 9.99 -13.77
N ILE A 281 1.49 10.98 -13.91
CA ILE A 281 1.41 12.25 -13.18
C ILE A 281 0.12 12.99 -13.56
N LEU A 282 -0.19 13.11 -14.86
CA LEU A 282 -1.40 13.79 -15.32
C LEU A 282 -2.66 13.08 -14.85
N ARG A 283 -2.70 11.74 -14.90
CA ARG A 283 -3.80 10.94 -14.34
C ARG A 283 -4.00 11.27 -12.86
N THR A 284 -2.93 11.24 -12.07
CA THR A 284 -2.96 11.53 -10.64
C THR A 284 -3.44 12.97 -10.37
N ASP A 285 -2.99 13.94 -11.15
CA ASP A 285 -3.42 15.33 -11.03
C ASP A 285 -4.88 15.54 -11.40
N MET A 286 -5.38 14.84 -12.42
CA MET A 286 -6.81 14.84 -12.77
C MET A 286 -7.66 14.27 -11.63
N GLU A 287 -7.23 13.16 -11.02
CA GLU A 287 -7.90 12.58 -9.84
C GLU A 287 -7.93 13.58 -8.66
N ARG A 288 -6.86 14.37 -8.49
CA ARG A 288 -6.76 15.44 -7.48
C ARG A 288 -7.40 16.77 -7.92
N ARG A 289 -8.09 16.79 -9.06
CA ARG A 289 -8.81 17.96 -9.62
C ARG A 289 -7.90 19.19 -9.81
N ARG A 290 -6.63 18.97 -10.16
CA ARG A 290 -5.67 20.06 -10.35
C ARG A 290 -6.00 20.87 -11.61
N PRO A 291 -5.95 22.22 -11.56
CA PRO A 291 -6.16 23.05 -12.74
C PRO A 291 -5.15 22.72 -13.84
N GLY A 292 -5.61 22.72 -15.09
CA GLY A 292 -4.77 22.48 -16.25
C GLY A 292 -4.55 21.01 -16.60
N ALA A 293 -4.53 20.08 -15.64
CA ALA A 293 -4.17 18.67 -15.88
C ALA A 293 -5.03 17.99 -16.97
N ALA A 294 -6.35 18.18 -16.94
CA ALA A 294 -7.25 17.64 -17.96
C ALA A 294 -7.02 18.29 -19.34
N ALA A 295 -6.71 19.59 -19.38
CA ALA A 295 -6.38 20.29 -20.62
C ALA A 295 -5.03 19.83 -21.18
N THR A 296 -4.03 19.65 -20.32
CA THR A 296 -2.70 19.11 -20.66
C THR A 296 -2.79 17.67 -21.16
N MET A 297 -3.59 16.81 -20.52
CA MET A 297 -3.87 15.45 -21.00
C MET A 297 -4.54 15.47 -22.39
N ASN A 298 -5.55 16.32 -22.57
CA ASN A 298 -6.22 16.47 -23.86
C ASN A 298 -5.26 16.98 -24.94
N HIS A 299 -4.40 17.95 -24.60
CA HIS A 299 -3.37 18.46 -25.49
C HIS A 299 -2.39 17.36 -25.90
N LEU A 300 -1.81 16.64 -24.94
CA LEU A 300 -0.89 15.53 -25.20
C LEU A 300 -1.50 14.46 -26.11
N GLN A 301 -2.71 13.97 -25.81
CA GLN A 301 -3.36 12.96 -26.64
C GLN A 301 -3.77 13.51 -28.02
N THR A 302 -4.09 14.79 -28.13
CA THR A 302 -4.33 15.44 -29.43
C THR A 302 -3.04 15.52 -30.25
N THR A 303 -1.92 15.86 -29.64
CA THR A 303 -0.60 15.89 -30.28
C THR A 303 -0.17 14.49 -30.72
N LEU A 304 -0.37 13.47 -29.88
CA LEU A 304 -0.16 12.07 -30.24
C LEU A 304 -1.03 11.68 -31.45
N ALA A 305 -2.32 12.04 -31.45
CA ALA A 305 -3.21 11.80 -32.59
C ALA A 305 -2.71 12.45 -33.89
N GLN A 306 -2.18 13.67 -33.81
CA GLN A 306 -1.69 14.43 -34.96
C GLN A 306 -0.33 13.97 -35.49
N GLN A 307 0.56 13.43 -34.63
CA GLN A 307 1.94 13.10 -35.03
C GLN A 307 2.20 11.59 -35.13
N VAL A 308 1.48 10.75 -34.38
CA VAL A 308 1.71 9.30 -34.34
C VAL A 308 0.66 8.53 -35.14
N PHE A 309 -0.60 8.96 -35.10
CA PHE A 309 -1.71 8.26 -35.76
C PHE A 309 -2.01 8.81 -37.16
N GLN A 310 -0.95 9.02 -37.95
CA GLN A 310 -1.02 9.45 -39.35
C GLN A 310 -0.78 8.27 -40.31
N VAL A 311 -1.23 8.41 -41.56
CA VAL A 311 -1.11 7.34 -42.58
C VAL A 311 0.33 7.07 -42.99
N ASP A 312 1.19 8.09 -42.94
CA ASP A 312 2.62 8.02 -43.28
C ASP A 312 3.52 7.60 -42.10
N VAL A 313 2.92 7.29 -40.94
CA VAL A 313 3.64 6.82 -39.74
C VAL A 313 3.38 5.34 -39.53
N ASP A 314 4.45 4.60 -39.22
CA ASP A 314 4.40 3.16 -39.02
C ASP A 314 3.35 2.79 -37.93
N PRO A 315 2.44 1.84 -38.21
CA PRO A 315 1.43 1.41 -37.24
C PRO A 315 2.00 0.90 -35.91
N GLY A 316 3.22 0.35 -35.91
CA GLY A 316 3.94 -0.15 -34.75
C GLY A 316 4.24 0.95 -33.72
N LEU A 317 4.51 2.18 -34.13
CA LEU A 317 4.66 3.30 -33.19
C LEU A 317 3.33 3.62 -32.50
N GLY A 318 2.21 3.57 -33.24
CA GLY A 318 0.88 3.73 -32.67
C GLY A 318 0.55 2.65 -31.64
N ALA A 319 1.00 1.41 -31.85
CA ALA A 319 0.86 0.33 -30.88
C ALA A 319 1.66 0.59 -29.59
N GLU A 320 2.90 1.08 -29.71
CA GLU A 320 3.74 1.43 -28.55
C GLU A 320 3.13 2.57 -27.71
N VAL A 321 2.61 3.63 -28.36
CA VAL A 321 1.89 4.71 -27.66
C VAL A 321 0.63 4.19 -26.98
N THR A 322 -0.14 3.34 -27.66
CA THR A 322 -1.35 2.74 -27.09
C THR A 322 -1.01 1.92 -25.84
N LYS A 323 0.06 1.15 -25.89
CA LYS A 323 0.58 0.39 -24.73
C LYS A 323 0.95 1.32 -23.57
N ALA A 324 1.60 2.45 -23.82
CA ALA A 324 1.93 3.43 -22.78
C ALA A 324 0.67 4.03 -22.12
N LEU A 325 -0.35 4.39 -22.92
CA LEU A 325 -1.64 4.89 -22.43
C LEU A 325 -2.35 3.85 -21.54
N LEU A 326 -2.41 2.60 -21.99
CA LEU A 326 -3.01 1.50 -21.23
C LEU A 326 -2.24 1.22 -19.94
N ALA A 327 -0.91 1.19 -20.00
CA ALA A 327 -0.05 0.96 -18.84
C ALA A 327 -0.24 2.07 -17.78
N ALA A 328 -0.30 3.34 -18.22
CA ALA A 328 -0.54 4.49 -17.35
C ALA A 328 -2.00 4.58 -16.88
N ARG A 329 -2.90 3.73 -17.40
CA ARG A 329 -4.34 3.65 -17.04
C ARG A 329 -5.07 4.97 -17.26
N VAL A 330 -4.71 5.67 -18.33
CA VAL A 330 -5.40 6.90 -18.73
C VAL A 330 -6.58 6.56 -19.63
N ASP A 331 -7.66 7.31 -19.51
CA ASP A 331 -8.75 7.24 -20.49
C ASP A 331 -8.21 7.69 -21.86
N ILE A 332 -8.42 6.85 -22.88
CA ILE A 332 -8.10 7.21 -24.26
C ILE A 332 -9.20 8.18 -24.74
N LEU A 333 -8.79 9.34 -25.23
CA LEU A 333 -9.70 10.41 -25.61
C LEU A 333 -10.16 10.31 -27.08
N PRO A 334 -11.32 10.90 -27.44
CA PRO A 334 -11.85 10.87 -28.81
C PRO A 334 -10.86 11.22 -29.93
N PRO A 335 -9.94 12.20 -29.78
CA PRO A 335 -8.99 12.54 -30.85
C PRO A 335 -8.14 11.37 -31.33
N LEU A 336 -7.74 10.46 -30.42
CA LEU A 336 -6.97 9.28 -30.77
C LEU A 336 -7.80 8.24 -31.52
N TYR A 337 -9.03 7.99 -31.08
CA TYR A 337 -9.98 7.12 -31.79
C TYR A 337 -10.23 7.65 -33.21
N GLU A 338 -10.54 8.94 -33.35
CA GLU A 338 -10.82 9.56 -34.65
C GLU A 338 -9.60 9.58 -35.58
N ALA A 339 -8.39 9.82 -35.07
CA ALA A 339 -7.18 9.75 -35.87
C ALA A 339 -6.87 8.31 -36.31
N ASN A 340 -6.99 7.34 -35.41
CA ASN A 340 -6.79 5.94 -35.76
C ASN A 340 -7.84 5.44 -36.76
N SER A 341 -9.12 5.79 -36.59
CA SER A 341 -10.19 5.47 -37.55
C SER A 341 -9.89 6.01 -38.94
N ARG A 342 -9.49 7.29 -39.05
CA ARG A 342 -9.10 7.89 -40.34
C ARG A 342 -7.91 7.17 -40.95
N ARG A 343 -6.87 6.92 -40.15
CA ARG A 343 -5.69 6.16 -40.59
C ARG A 343 -6.09 4.79 -41.15
N MET A 344 -6.94 4.05 -40.43
CA MET A 344 -7.40 2.72 -40.85
C MET A 344 -8.31 2.76 -42.08
N ALA A 345 -9.11 3.82 -42.26
CA ALA A 345 -9.95 3.99 -43.45
C ALA A 345 -9.15 4.32 -44.72
N GLU A 346 -8.03 5.03 -44.57
CA GLU A 346 -7.13 5.40 -45.66
C GLU A 346 -6.11 4.29 -46.00
N LEU A 347 -5.75 3.46 -45.02
CA LEU A 347 -5.03 2.22 -45.25
C LEU A 347 -5.96 1.24 -45.98
N SER A 348 -5.77 1.09 -47.29
CA SER A 348 -6.42 0.00 -48.02
C SER A 348 -5.97 -1.33 -47.40
N PRO A 349 -6.89 -2.27 -47.09
CA PRO A 349 -6.46 -3.60 -46.71
C PRO A 349 -5.55 -4.13 -47.82
N PRO A 350 -4.41 -4.77 -47.50
CA PRO A 350 -3.57 -5.43 -48.49
C PRO A 350 -4.46 -6.24 -49.45
N ASP A 351 -4.17 -6.23 -50.76
CA ASP A 351 -4.99 -6.95 -51.76
C ASP A 351 -5.22 -8.43 -51.38
N GLU A 352 -4.33 -9.02 -50.58
CA GLU A 352 -4.45 -10.38 -50.01
C GLU A 352 -5.54 -10.52 -48.93
N LEU A 353 -5.83 -9.46 -48.15
CA LEU A 353 -6.87 -9.41 -47.11
C LEU A 353 -8.24 -8.94 -47.65
N ALA A 354 -8.26 -8.18 -48.76
CA ALA A 354 -9.50 -7.75 -49.41
C ALA A 354 -10.27 -8.90 -50.07
N VAL A 355 -9.60 -10.03 -50.34
CA VAL A 355 -10.16 -11.26 -50.93
C VAL A 355 -10.22 -12.42 -49.93
N ALA A 356 -9.65 -12.25 -48.73
CA ALA A 356 -9.67 -13.29 -47.71
C ALA A 356 -11.07 -13.45 -47.10
N ASP A 357 -11.52 -14.70 -47.00
CA ASP A 357 -12.68 -15.07 -46.20
C ASP A 357 -12.49 -14.56 -44.76
N GLN A 358 -13.51 -13.98 -44.15
CA GLN A 358 -13.47 -13.52 -42.76
C GLN A 358 -13.05 -14.65 -41.81
N GLU A 359 -13.41 -15.90 -42.14
CA GLU A 359 -12.96 -17.08 -41.40
C GLU A 359 -11.44 -17.31 -41.52
N VAL A 360 -10.85 -17.06 -42.69
CA VAL A 360 -9.40 -17.16 -42.91
C VAL A 360 -8.66 -16.08 -42.13
N ALA A 361 -9.18 -14.85 -42.10
CA ALA A 361 -8.60 -13.76 -41.32
C ALA A 361 -8.62 -14.04 -39.80
N LEU A 362 -9.76 -14.53 -39.29
CA LEU A 362 -9.87 -14.92 -37.87
C LEU A 362 -8.90 -16.07 -37.54
N ASN A 363 -8.82 -17.10 -38.38
CA ASN A 363 -7.90 -18.22 -38.18
C ASN A 363 -6.42 -17.78 -38.22
N GLY A 364 -6.09 -16.81 -39.07
CA GLY A 364 -4.76 -16.18 -39.09
C GLY A 364 -4.45 -15.49 -37.77
N LEU A 365 -5.37 -14.66 -37.25
CA LEU A 365 -5.22 -13.99 -35.96
C LEU A 365 -5.03 -15.00 -34.81
N LEU A 366 -5.87 -16.04 -34.75
CA LEU A 366 -5.78 -17.08 -33.72
C LEU A 366 -4.44 -17.83 -33.80
N SER A 367 -3.93 -18.09 -35.00
CA SER A 367 -2.61 -18.71 -35.19
C SER A 367 -1.47 -17.84 -34.68
N GLU A 368 -1.54 -16.52 -34.86
CA GLU A 368 -0.54 -15.61 -34.30
C GLU A 368 -0.57 -15.61 -32.77
N PHE A 369 -1.75 -15.66 -32.15
CA PHE A 369 -1.87 -15.77 -30.69
C PHE A 369 -1.27 -17.06 -30.15
N GLU A 370 -1.46 -18.19 -30.86
CA GLU A 370 -0.80 -19.45 -30.53
C GLU A 370 0.73 -19.34 -30.63
N LYS A 371 1.26 -18.66 -31.67
CA LYS A 371 2.71 -18.42 -31.83
C LYS A 371 3.27 -17.52 -30.72
N MET A 372 2.49 -16.57 -30.22
CA MET A 372 2.82 -15.71 -29.07
C MET A 372 2.75 -16.45 -27.73
N GLY A 373 2.34 -17.73 -27.72
CA GLY A 373 2.30 -18.56 -26.53
C GLY A 373 1.10 -18.33 -25.63
N VAL A 374 0.02 -17.73 -26.16
CA VAL A 374 -1.21 -17.50 -25.42
C VAL A 374 -1.86 -18.82 -25.09
N SER A 375 -2.08 -19.04 -23.79
CA SER A 375 -2.37 -20.35 -23.23
C SER A 375 -3.74 -20.43 -22.57
N SER A 376 -4.45 -19.31 -22.47
CA SER A 376 -5.80 -19.24 -21.92
C SER A 376 -6.69 -18.22 -22.61
N GLU A 377 -7.99 -18.41 -22.49
CA GLU A 377 -9.03 -17.49 -22.95
C GLU A 377 -8.95 -16.11 -22.27
N PHE A 378 -8.44 -16.04 -21.03
CA PHE A 378 -8.24 -14.77 -20.32
C PHE A 378 -7.05 -14.00 -20.92
N GLU A 379 -5.94 -14.67 -21.20
CA GLU A 379 -4.79 -14.07 -21.89
C GLU A 379 -5.16 -13.63 -23.31
N MET A 380 -5.97 -14.42 -24.03
CA MET A 380 -6.50 -14.03 -25.33
C MET A 380 -7.39 -12.80 -25.24
N ALA A 381 -8.29 -12.74 -24.26
CA ALA A 381 -9.13 -11.57 -24.05
C ALA A 381 -8.31 -10.32 -23.72
N ASP A 382 -7.29 -10.44 -22.87
CA ASP A 382 -6.37 -9.35 -22.53
C ASP A 382 -5.63 -8.83 -23.76
N MET A 383 -5.07 -9.73 -24.57
CA MET A 383 -4.37 -9.36 -25.80
C MET A 383 -5.30 -8.72 -26.84
N LEU A 384 -6.54 -9.18 -26.96
CA LEU A 384 -7.55 -8.53 -27.81
C LEU A 384 -7.90 -7.13 -27.32
N LEU A 385 -8.03 -6.94 -26.00
CA LEU A 385 -8.27 -5.62 -25.41
C LEU A 385 -7.11 -4.67 -25.70
N GLN A 386 -5.87 -5.14 -25.58
CA GLN A 386 -4.68 -4.35 -25.89
C GLN A 386 -4.59 -4.02 -27.39
N MET A 387 -4.80 -5.00 -28.27
CA MET A 387 -4.74 -4.84 -29.72
C MET A 387 -5.84 -3.91 -30.25
N MET A 388 -7.03 -3.99 -29.65
CA MET A 388 -8.21 -3.23 -30.10
C MET A 388 -8.49 -1.99 -29.26
N ALA A 389 -7.57 -1.56 -28.38
CA ALA A 389 -7.81 -0.45 -27.44
C ALA A 389 -8.27 0.86 -28.10
N ILE A 390 -7.80 1.11 -29.33
CA ILE A 390 -8.15 2.26 -30.18
C ILE A 390 -8.96 1.85 -31.43
N GLY A 391 -9.43 0.60 -31.49
CA GLY A 391 -10.20 0.08 -32.61
C GLY A 391 -11.65 0.57 -32.58
N GLU A 392 -12.32 0.57 -33.74
CA GLU A 392 -13.73 0.95 -33.81
C GLU A 392 -14.64 -0.09 -33.14
N PRO A 393 -15.63 0.34 -32.33
CA PRO A 393 -16.52 -0.60 -31.65
C PRO A 393 -17.22 -1.58 -32.59
N ASP A 394 -17.65 -1.15 -33.78
CA ASP A 394 -18.33 -2.02 -34.75
C ASP A 394 -17.44 -3.14 -35.28
N VAL A 395 -16.15 -2.85 -35.49
CA VAL A 395 -15.15 -3.86 -35.89
C VAL A 395 -14.93 -4.85 -34.75
N GLN A 396 -14.82 -4.36 -33.51
CA GLN A 396 -14.68 -5.20 -32.32
C GLN A 396 -15.88 -6.13 -32.14
N ILE A 397 -17.10 -5.59 -32.24
CA ILE A 397 -18.36 -6.35 -32.09
C ILE A 397 -18.44 -7.46 -33.14
N ASN A 398 -18.09 -7.16 -34.41
CA ASN A 398 -18.06 -8.15 -35.47
C ASN A 398 -17.03 -9.26 -35.18
N LEU A 399 -15.81 -8.88 -34.80
CA LEU A 399 -14.75 -9.83 -34.43
C LEU A 399 -15.20 -10.76 -33.30
N TYR A 400 -15.77 -10.23 -32.21
CA TYR A 400 -16.21 -11.05 -31.08
C TYR A 400 -17.40 -11.93 -31.44
N THR A 401 -18.28 -11.49 -32.35
CA THR A 401 -19.36 -12.32 -32.90
C THR A 401 -18.79 -13.50 -33.68
N GLN A 402 -17.82 -13.26 -34.57
CA GLN A 402 -17.16 -14.33 -35.32
C GLN A 402 -16.42 -15.31 -34.39
N MET A 403 -15.71 -14.79 -33.38
CA MET A 403 -15.06 -15.62 -32.37
C MET A 403 -16.05 -16.53 -31.62
N PHE A 404 -17.24 -16.02 -31.27
CA PHE A 404 -18.27 -16.80 -30.58
C PHE A 404 -18.79 -17.98 -31.43
N TYR A 405 -18.90 -17.80 -32.74
CA TYR A 405 -19.33 -18.84 -33.69
C TYR A 405 -18.18 -19.68 -34.25
N SER A 406 -16.93 -19.37 -33.89
CA SER A 406 -15.76 -20.11 -34.37
C SER A 406 -15.74 -21.55 -33.83
N VAL A 407 -15.01 -22.44 -34.50
CA VAL A 407 -14.77 -23.81 -34.01
C VAL A 407 -13.71 -23.88 -32.91
N ASN A 408 -13.04 -22.76 -32.60
CA ASN A 408 -11.97 -22.69 -31.60
C ASN A 408 -12.57 -22.38 -30.22
N ASP A 409 -12.58 -23.37 -29.32
CA ASP A 409 -13.19 -23.21 -27.99
C ASP A 409 -12.58 -22.06 -27.16
N MET A 410 -11.27 -21.82 -27.25
CA MET A 410 -10.61 -20.73 -26.54
C MET A 410 -11.09 -19.36 -27.05
N ALA A 411 -11.26 -19.20 -28.37
CA ALA A 411 -11.83 -17.99 -28.97
C ALA A 411 -13.29 -17.79 -28.56
N ARG A 412 -14.09 -18.85 -28.56
CA ARG A 412 -15.49 -18.77 -28.11
C ARG A 412 -15.60 -18.31 -26.65
N GLU A 413 -14.78 -18.86 -25.77
CA GLU A 413 -14.73 -18.46 -24.35
C GLU A 413 -14.24 -17.01 -24.19
N ALA A 414 -13.21 -16.60 -24.94
CA ALA A 414 -12.69 -15.23 -24.92
C ALA A 414 -13.74 -14.21 -25.40
N ALA A 415 -14.56 -14.55 -26.39
CA ALA A 415 -15.66 -13.70 -26.85
C ALA A 415 -16.68 -13.43 -25.72
N VAL A 416 -16.98 -14.41 -24.87
CA VAL A 416 -17.86 -14.22 -23.71
C VAL A 416 -17.21 -13.31 -22.66
N LEU A 417 -15.89 -13.36 -22.50
CA LEU A 417 -15.17 -12.46 -21.59
C LEU A 417 -15.23 -10.99 -22.02
N MET A 418 -15.60 -10.69 -23.27
CA MET A 418 -15.86 -9.32 -23.72
C MET A 418 -17.11 -8.69 -23.10
N LEU A 419 -17.88 -9.44 -22.30
CA LEU A 419 -18.81 -8.84 -21.33
C LEU A 419 -18.14 -7.89 -20.34
N PHE A 420 -16.82 -8.04 -20.10
CA PHE A 420 -16.01 -7.17 -19.23
C PHE A 420 -15.26 -6.08 -20.00
N HIS A 421 -15.56 -5.88 -21.29
CA HIS A 421 -14.91 -4.87 -22.12
C HIS A 421 -15.07 -3.46 -21.52
N PRO A 422 -14.09 -2.54 -21.58
CA PRO A 422 -14.21 -1.19 -20.99
C PRO A 422 -15.25 -0.30 -21.71
N ASP A 423 -15.45 -0.48 -23.01
CA ASP A 423 -16.49 0.20 -23.79
C ASP A 423 -17.89 -0.39 -23.51
N VAL A 424 -18.84 0.48 -23.12
CA VAL A 424 -20.22 0.09 -22.78
C VAL A 424 -21.02 -0.44 -23.96
N ARG A 425 -20.80 0.08 -25.17
CA ARG A 425 -21.47 -0.36 -26.41
C ARG A 425 -21.07 -1.79 -26.72
N VAL A 426 -19.76 -2.07 -26.72
CA VAL A 426 -19.23 -3.41 -26.96
C VAL A 426 -19.81 -4.42 -25.96
N ARG A 427 -19.83 -4.09 -24.66
CA ARG A 427 -20.45 -4.97 -23.64
C ARG A 427 -21.93 -5.23 -23.90
N GLN A 428 -22.67 -4.20 -24.29
CA GLN A 428 -24.12 -4.30 -24.51
C GLN A 428 -24.47 -5.17 -25.71
N GLU A 429 -23.67 -5.10 -26.77
CA GLU A 429 -23.82 -5.91 -27.99
C GLU A 429 -23.38 -7.35 -27.75
N VAL A 430 -22.28 -7.58 -27.02
CA VAL A 430 -21.91 -8.94 -26.57
C VAL A 430 -23.01 -9.54 -25.70
N ALA A 431 -23.61 -8.76 -24.80
CA ALA A 431 -24.74 -9.24 -23.99
C ALA A 431 -25.99 -9.53 -24.83
N GLU A 432 -26.22 -8.82 -25.95
CA GLU A 432 -27.32 -9.10 -26.88
C GLU A 432 -27.07 -10.37 -27.68
N LEU A 433 -25.85 -10.53 -28.23
CA LEU A 433 -25.41 -11.75 -28.90
C LEU A 433 -25.69 -13.00 -28.04
N LEU A 434 -25.37 -12.94 -26.74
CA LEU A 434 -25.61 -14.03 -25.80
C LEU A 434 -27.11 -14.31 -25.52
N VAL A 435 -28.00 -13.34 -25.76
CA VAL A 435 -29.44 -13.56 -25.70
C VAL A 435 -29.92 -14.22 -26.99
N ASP A 436 -29.46 -13.72 -28.15
CA ASP A 436 -29.90 -14.12 -29.49
C ASP A 436 -29.54 -15.56 -29.85
N VAL A 437 -28.38 -16.05 -29.41
CA VAL A 437 -27.95 -17.44 -29.64
C VAL A 437 -28.85 -18.47 -28.94
N GLY A 438 -29.83 -18.04 -28.13
CA GLY A 438 -30.86 -18.92 -27.57
C GLY A 438 -30.36 -19.94 -26.55
N GLY A 439 -29.08 -19.89 -26.18
CA GLY A 439 -28.43 -20.68 -25.14
C GLY A 439 -28.01 -22.10 -25.55
N GLY A 440 -28.40 -22.60 -26.73
CA GLY A 440 -28.02 -23.94 -27.20
C GLY A 440 -26.52 -24.09 -27.48
N ASP A 441 -25.88 -22.99 -27.88
CA ASP A 441 -24.46 -22.94 -28.20
C ASP A 441 -23.57 -22.62 -26.98
N PHE A 442 -24.11 -22.58 -25.77
CA PHE A 442 -23.31 -22.29 -24.58
C PHE A 442 -22.50 -23.51 -24.16
N SER A 443 -21.22 -23.31 -23.85
CA SER A 443 -20.45 -24.31 -23.13
C SER A 443 -20.90 -24.39 -21.65
N PRO A 444 -20.69 -25.54 -20.99
CA PRO A 444 -20.86 -25.66 -19.54
C PRO A 444 -20.08 -24.62 -18.73
N VAL A 445 -18.90 -24.22 -19.22
CA VAL A 445 -18.00 -23.25 -18.57
C VAL A 445 -18.55 -21.83 -18.72
N MET A 446 -19.02 -21.45 -19.91
CA MET A 446 -19.71 -20.17 -20.14
C MET A 446 -20.88 -20.00 -19.19
N LEU A 447 -21.74 -21.02 -19.06
CA LEU A 447 -22.88 -20.97 -18.16
C LEU A 447 -22.45 -20.74 -16.70
N ARG A 448 -21.41 -21.44 -16.23
CA ARG A 448 -20.85 -21.24 -14.89
C ARG A 448 -20.37 -19.79 -14.69
N ARG A 449 -19.63 -19.26 -15.65
CA ARG A 449 -19.07 -17.89 -15.62
C ARG A 449 -20.15 -16.82 -15.56
N LEU A 450 -21.19 -16.95 -16.39
CA LEU A 450 -22.34 -16.06 -16.37
C LEU A 450 -23.07 -16.11 -15.01
N ILE A 451 -23.23 -17.29 -14.43
CA ILE A 451 -23.86 -17.44 -13.10
C ILE A 451 -23.03 -16.74 -12.01
N ILE A 452 -21.71 -16.86 -12.05
CA ILE A 452 -20.80 -16.18 -11.11
C ILE A 452 -20.89 -14.66 -11.27
N ALA A 453 -20.79 -14.17 -12.51
CA ALA A 453 -20.61 -12.75 -12.78
C ALA A 453 -21.89 -11.92 -12.92
N ARG A 454 -23.07 -12.55 -13.08
CA ARG A 454 -24.35 -11.84 -13.34
C ARG A 454 -24.65 -10.65 -12.40
N ASN A 455 -24.20 -10.72 -11.15
CA ASN A 455 -24.46 -9.68 -10.14
C ASN A 455 -23.39 -8.58 -10.12
N TRP A 456 -22.39 -8.62 -11.00
CA TRP A 456 -21.29 -7.66 -11.08
C TRP A 456 -21.59 -6.52 -12.05
N PHE A 457 -22.66 -6.66 -12.82
CA PHE A 457 -23.05 -5.74 -13.87
C PHE A 457 -24.22 -4.86 -13.45
N PRO A 458 -24.36 -3.65 -14.04
CA PRO A 458 -25.53 -2.80 -13.86
C PRO A 458 -26.84 -3.50 -14.23
N GLU A 459 -27.97 -3.02 -13.70
CA GLU A 459 -29.27 -3.70 -13.77
C GLU A 459 -29.71 -4.05 -15.20
N ASN A 460 -29.49 -3.15 -16.16
CA ASN A 460 -29.85 -3.35 -17.56
C ASN A 460 -29.12 -4.55 -18.18
N MET A 461 -27.82 -4.67 -17.97
CA MET A 461 -27.04 -5.81 -18.47
C MET A 461 -27.35 -7.07 -17.68
N ARG A 462 -27.49 -6.97 -16.36
CA ARG A 462 -27.87 -8.12 -15.51
C ARG A 462 -29.14 -8.80 -16.00
N LYS A 463 -30.15 -8.04 -16.46
CA LYS A 463 -31.37 -8.61 -17.06
C LYS A 463 -31.09 -9.45 -18.31
N LYS A 464 -30.20 -8.98 -19.20
CA LYS A 464 -29.78 -9.74 -20.40
C LYS A 464 -29.05 -11.02 -19.99
N LEU A 465 -28.09 -10.94 -19.07
CA LEU A 465 -27.36 -12.11 -18.58
C LEU A 465 -28.30 -13.13 -17.91
N ASP A 466 -29.26 -12.67 -17.13
CA ASP A 466 -30.28 -13.53 -16.51
C ASP A 466 -31.13 -14.26 -17.56
N GLN A 467 -31.46 -13.57 -18.66
CA GLN A 467 -32.15 -14.15 -19.80
C GLN A 467 -31.28 -15.20 -20.52
N SER A 468 -30.01 -14.90 -20.79
CA SER A 468 -29.07 -15.85 -21.40
C SER A 468 -28.86 -17.11 -20.55
N ILE A 469 -28.74 -16.96 -19.22
CA ILE A 469 -28.66 -18.08 -18.27
C ILE A 469 -29.95 -18.92 -18.32
N SER A 470 -31.11 -18.27 -18.39
CA SER A 470 -32.42 -18.95 -18.51
C SER A 470 -32.55 -19.70 -19.84
N ASN A 471 -32.10 -19.10 -20.94
CA ASN A 471 -32.05 -19.71 -22.28
C ASN A 471 -31.18 -20.99 -22.26
N ALA A 472 -29.95 -20.90 -21.75
CA ALA A 472 -29.04 -22.05 -21.65
C ALA A 472 -29.60 -23.20 -20.79
N ARG A 473 -30.20 -22.87 -19.64
CA ARG A 473 -30.88 -23.88 -18.80
C ARG A 473 -32.06 -24.55 -19.50
N ARG A 474 -32.85 -23.79 -20.29
CA ARG A 474 -33.95 -24.35 -21.10
C ARG A 474 -33.43 -25.25 -22.22
N ALA A 475 -32.30 -24.90 -22.82
CA ALA A 475 -31.57 -25.73 -23.77
C ALA A 475 -30.88 -26.95 -23.12
N ARG A 476 -31.01 -27.13 -21.80
CA ARG A 476 -30.43 -28.24 -21.01
C ARG A 476 -28.90 -28.26 -21.01
N VAL A 477 -28.26 -27.11 -21.16
CA VAL A 477 -26.81 -26.97 -20.96
C VAL A 477 -26.49 -27.24 -19.49
N GLU A 478 -25.65 -28.25 -19.23
CA GLU A 478 -25.17 -28.54 -17.88
C GLU A 478 -24.19 -27.46 -17.43
N CYS A 479 -24.32 -26.99 -16.19
CA CYS A 479 -23.37 -26.03 -15.64
C CYS A 479 -22.10 -26.75 -15.20
N ALA A 480 -20.93 -26.32 -15.68
CA ALA A 480 -19.66 -26.86 -15.20
C ALA A 480 -19.54 -26.64 -13.69
N PRO A 481 -18.96 -27.60 -12.94
CA PRO A 481 -18.71 -27.42 -11.52
C PRO A 481 -17.66 -26.34 -11.31
N LEU A 482 -17.79 -25.60 -10.20
CA LEU A 482 -16.75 -24.71 -9.71
C LEU A 482 -15.75 -25.51 -8.89
N ALA A 483 -14.46 -25.17 -8.98
CA ALA A 483 -13.44 -25.80 -8.16
C ALA A 483 -13.73 -25.60 -6.66
N ASN A 484 -13.32 -26.57 -5.85
CA ASN A 484 -13.50 -26.47 -4.40
C ASN A 484 -12.71 -25.28 -3.83
N PRO A 485 -13.24 -24.59 -2.80
CA PRO A 485 -12.52 -23.50 -2.13
C PRO A 485 -11.14 -23.94 -1.66
N VAL A 486 -10.10 -23.26 -2.13
CA VAL A 486 -8.70 -23.54 -1.76
C VAL A 486 -8.32 -22.79 -0.49
N LYS A 487 -7.40 -23.34 0.30
CA LYS A 487 -6.77 -22.62 1.41
C LYS A 487 -5.81 -21.57 0.85
N VAL A 488 -6.02 -20.32 1.26
CA VAL A 488 -5.27 -19.17 0.76
C VAL A 488 -4.74 -18.32 1.91
N GLN A 489 -3.68 -17.57 1.64
CA GLN A 489 -3.28 -16.43 2.47
C GLN A 489 -3.84 -15.18 1.81
N VAL A 490 -4.41 -14.28 2.60
CA VAL A 490 -4.95 -13.03 2.07
C VAL A 490 -4.29 -11.89 2.81
N TYR A 491 -3.75 -10.96 2.04
CA TYR A 491 -3.18 -9.72 2.54
C TYR A 491 -4.02 -8.56 2.05
N ALA A 492 -4.22 -7.56 2.89
CA ALA A 492 -4.92 -6.34 2.51
C ALA A 492 -4.23 -5.12 3.10
N SER A 493 -4.11 -4.08 2.30
CA SER A 493 -3.74 -2.75 2.78
C SER A 493 -4.88 -2.17 3.62
N ILE A 494 -4.59 -1.10 4.35
CA ILE A 494 -5.65 -0.21 4.81
C ILE A 494 -6.27 0.52 3.61
N MET A 495 -7.45 1.09 3.81
CA MET A 495 -7.97 2.09 2.88
C MET A 495 -7.15 3.38 3.02
N ASP A 496 -6.52 3.81 1.92
CA ASP A 496 -5.68 5.00 1.87
C ASP A 496 -6.49 6.30 1.77
N GLY A 497 -5.79 7.44 1.73
CA GLY A 497 -6.40 8.77 1.52
C GLY A 497 -7.17 8.91 0.20
N ALA A 498 -6.82 8.13 -0.82
CA ALA A 498 -7.51 8.09 -2.11
C ALA A 498 -8.75 7.17 -2.11
N ASN A 499 -9.14 6.61 -0.96
CA ASN A 499 -10.20 5.61 -0.82
C ASN A 499 -9.94 4.32 -1.63
N ALA A 500 -8.66 3.99 -1.82
CA ALA A 500 -8.25 2.76 -2.45
C ALA A 500 -7.80 1.73 -1.39
N GLN A 501 -8.06 0.45 -1.66
CA GLN A 501 -7.61 -0.67 -0.83
C GLN A 501 -7.14 -1.79 -1.74
N SER A 502 -5.89 -2.24 -1.55
CA SER A 502 -5.32 -3.36 -2.30
C SER A 502 -5.48 -4.66 -1.53
N PHE A 503 -5.65 -5.76 -2.27
CA PHE A 503 -5.60 -7.11 -1.76
C PHE A 503 -4.61 -7.94 -2.56
N MET A 504 -3.86 -8.78 -1.87
CA MET A 504 -3.04 -9.84 -2.48
C MET A 504 -3.44 -11.19 -1.90
N VAL A 505 -3.97 -12.06 -2.75
CA VAL A 505 -4.33 -13.44 -2.37
C VAL A 505 -3.26 -14.39 -2.88
N VAL A 506 -2.65 -15.16 -1.99
CA VAL A 506 -1.63 -16.14 -2.35
C VAL A 506 -2.20 -17.55 -2.23
N LEU A 507 -2.19 -18.27 -3.36
CA LEU A 507 -2.64 -19.65 -3.47
C LEU A 507 -1.45 -20.58 -3.73
N PRO A 508 -1.32 -21.71 -3.02
CA PRO A 508 -0.32 -22.72 -3.34
C PRO A 508 -0.69 -23.46 -4.63
N ARG A 509 0.32 -23.80 -5.44
CA ARG A 509 0.20 -24.67 -6.62
C ARG A 509 1.08 -25.91 -6.45
N ALA A 510 0.91 -26.89 -7.34
CA ALA A 510 1.79 -28.07 -7.38
C ALA A 510 3.27 -27.67 -7.55
N LYS A 511 3.53 -26.64 -8.33
CA LYS A 511 4.83 -25.96 -8.47
C LYS A 511 4.62 -24.47 -8.22
N GLY A 512 5.32 -23.92 -7.23
CA GLY A 512 5.26 -22.49 -6.89
C GLY A 512 3.95 -22.04 -6.23
N PHE A 513 3.62 -20.77 -6.43
CA PHE A 513 2.43 -20.10 -5.93
C PHE A 513 1.77 -19.28 -7.02
N LEU A 514 0.54 -18.86 -6.77
CA LEU A 514 -0.17 -17.89 -7.58
C LEU A 514 -0.53 -16.69 -6.68
N GLY A 515 -0.13 -15.50 -7.08
CA GLY A 515 -0.60 -14.24 -6.50
C GLY A 515 -1.80 -13.73 -7.29
N CYS A 516 -2.86 -13.31 -6.61
CA CYS A 516 -4.00 -12.64 -7.22
C CYS A 516 -4.13 -11.25 -6.58
N SER A 517 -3.88 -10.21 -7.38
CA SER A 517 -3.97 -8.83 -6.96
C SER A 517 -5.37 -8.29 -7.25
N LEU A 518 -5.92 -7.51 -6.33
CA LEU A 518 -7.15 -6.74 -6.52
C LEU A 518 -6.95 -5.32 -6.00
N LEU A 519 -7.44 -4.33 -6.74
CA LEU A 519 -7.51 -2.94 -6.30
C LEU A 519 -8.98 -2.54 -6.20
N LEU A 520 -9.43 -2.17 -5.00
CA LEU A 520 -10.76 -1.62 -4.77
C LEU A 520 -10.64 -0.10 -4.67
N LYS A 521 -11.49 0.66 -5.35
CA LYS A 521 -11.52 2.13 -5.30
C LYS A 521 -12.97 2.63 -5.22
N ASN A 522 -13.23 3.55 -4.30
CA ASN A 522 -14.56 4.14 -4.13
C ASN A 522 -15.04 4.81 -5.44
N GLN A 523 -16.34 4.69 -5.75
CA GLN A 523 -17.00 5.11 -6.98
C GLN A 523 -16.50 4.44 -8.26
N HIS A 524 -15.64 3.43 -8.13
CA HIS A 524 -15.13 2.64 -9.24
C HIS A 524 -15.41 1.15 -9.03
N GLY A 525 -15.47 0.70 -7.77
CA GLY A 525 -15.60 -0.70 -7.42
C GLY A 525 -14.28 -1.45 -7.47
N VAL A 526 -14.23 -2.56 -8.20
CA VAL A 526 -12.97 -3.29 -8.45
C VAL A 526 -12.27 -2.62 -9.62
N ALA A 527 -11.34 -1.73 -9.31
CA ALA A 527 -10.61 -0.92 -10.28
C ALA A 527 -9.54 -1.69 -11.04
N ASP A 528 -9.01 -2.75 -10.43
CA ASP A 528 -8.05 -3.60 -11.09
C ASP A 528 -8.05 -5.02 -10.50
N ALA A 529 -7.68 -5.98 -11.34
CA ALA A 529 -7.49 -7.36 -10.98
C ALA A 529 -6.50 -7.99 -11.95
N PHE A 530 -5.52 -8.73 -11.41
CA PHE A 530 -4.58 -9.49 -12.22
C PHE A 530 -3.99 -10.66 -11.44
N ILE A 531 -3.36 -11.59 -12.18
CA ILE A 531 -2.77 -12.80 -11.63
C ILE A 531 -1.25 -12.77 -11.91
N VAL A 532 -0.46 -13.04 -10.88
CA VAL A 532 1.01 -13.11 -10.95
C VAL A 532 1.47 -14.53 -10.60
N PRO A 533 2.03 -15.29 -11.56
CA PRO A 533 2.71 -16.55 -11.26
C PRO A 533 3.94 -16.29 -10.40
N LEU A 534 4.10 -17.07 -9.32
CA LEU A 534 5.25 -16.99 -8.43
C LEU A 534 5.99 -18.32 -8.48
N ALA A 535 7.19 -18.33 -9.07
CA ALA A 535 7.90 -19.57 -9.36
C ALA A 535 8.24 -20.38 -8.09
N ASP A 536 8.58 -19.69 -7.00
CA ASP A 536 9.05 -20.32 -5.77
C ASP A 536 8.80 -19.46 -4.51
N LYS A 537 9.36 -19.91 -3.37
CA LYS A 537 9.27 -19.21 -2.09
C LYS A 537 10.13 -17.95 -2.01
N ALA A 538 11.12 -17.76 -2.89
CA ALA A 538 11.92 -16.56 -2.92
C ALA A 538 11.10 -15.39 -3.47
N HIS A 539 10.46 -15.58 -4.63
CA HIS A 539 9.53 -14.61 -5.21
C HIS A 539 8.35 -14.30 -4.27
N LEU A 540 7.84 -15.30 -3.54
CA LEU A 540 6.81 -15.05 -2.53
C LEU A 540 7.31 -14.18 -1.37
N ARG A 541 8.58 -14.33 -0.95
CA ARG A 541 9.16 -13.49 0.12
C ARG A 541 9.37 -12.05 -0.36
N GLU A 542 9.86 -11.88 -1.59
CA GLU A 542 10.01 -10.58 -2.22
C GLU A 542 8.67 -9.85 -2.34
N LEU A 543 7.64 -10.51 -2.87
CA LEU A 543 6.29 -9.95 -2.94
C LEU A 543 5.78 -9.49 -1.56
N LYS A 544 6.00 -10.28 -0.51
CA LYS A 544 5.62 -9.91 0.86
C LYS A 544 6.42 -8.72 1.39
N GLN A 545 7.69 -8.60 1.05
CA GLN A 545 8.53 -7.45 1.42
C GLN A 545 8.01 -6.18 0.77
N VAL A 546 7.76 -6.21 -0.55
CA VAL A 546 7.19 -5.07 -1.29
C VAL A 546 5.84 -4.67 -0.71
N MET A 547 4.93 -5.62 -0.49
CA MET A 547 3.63 -5.32 0.11
C MET A 547 3.73 -4.66 1.49
N ASN A 548 4.65 -5.13 2.34
CA ASN A 548 4.85 -4.54 3.67
C ASN A 548 5.46 -3.14 3.58
N ALA A 549 6.46 -2.93 2.72
CA ALA A 549 7.14 -1.65 2.55
C ALA A 549 6.23 -0.59 1.92
N GLU A 550 5.48 -0.94 0.87
CA GLU A 550 4.71 0.01 0.08
C GLU A 550 3.32 0.30 0.66
N THR A 551 2.66 -0.70 1.28
CA THR A 551 1.23 -0.60 1.64
C THR A 551 0.91 -0.90 3.09
N GLY A 552 1.89 -1.33 3.90
CA GLY A 552 1.65 -1.76 5.29
C GLY A 552 0.63 -2.91 5.39
N SER A 553 0.56 -3.77 4.37
CA SER A 553 -0.48 -4.81 4.26
C SER A 553 -0.48 -5.80 5.42
N LEU A 554 -1.66 -6.13 5.95
CA LEU A 554 -1.84 -7.13 7.00
C LEU A 554 -2.43 -8.43 6.45
N GLU A 555 -2.05 -9.57 7.04
CA GLU A 555 -2.71 -10.85 6.75
C GLU A 555 -4.12 -10.85 7.40
N ILE A 556 -5.16 -11.05 6.59
CA ILE A 556 -6.56 -10.95 6.97
C ILE A 556 -7.36 -12.21 6.64
N SER A 557 -8.56 -12.32 7.21
CA SER A 557 -9.47 -13.44 6.95
C SER A 557 -10.07 -13.42 5.53
N ARG A 558 -10.22 -14.59 4.90
CA ARG A 558 -10.91 -14.73 3.59
C ARG A 558 -12.34 -14.17 3.60
N SER A 559 -13.03 -14.21 4.73
CA SER A 559 -14.38 -13.63 4.87
C SER A 559 -14.38 -12.11 4.66
N TYR A 560 -13.36 -11.40 5.13
CA TYR A 560 -13.24 -9.95 4.94
C TYR A 560 -12.98 -9.60 3.47
N LEU A 561 -12.13 -10.36 2.78
CA LEU A 561 -11.96 -10.24 1.32
C LEU A 561 -13.30 -10.38 0.59
N ASN A 562 -14.05 -11.45 0.88
CA ASN A 562 -15.34 -11.68 0.22
C ASN A 562 -16.31 -10.52 0.47
N GLN A 563 -16.38 -10.04 1.71
CA GLN A 563 -17.23 -8.90 2.08
C GLN A 563 -16.83 -7.64 1.29
N ARG A 564 -15.53 -7.31 1.24
CA ARG A 564 -15.04 -6.12 0.55
C ARG A 564 -15.20 -6.18 -0.96
N VAL A 565 -15.00 -7.35 -1.58
CA VAL A 565 -15.29 -7.54 -3.01
C VAL A 565 -16.78 -7.35 -3.29
N CYS A 566 -17.68 -7.86 -2.45
CA CYS A 566 -19.12 -7.62 -2.59
C CYS A 566 -19.48 -6.12 -2.52
N HIS A 567 -18.87 -5.39 -1.58
CA HIS A 567 -19.06 -3.94 -1.45
C HIS A 567 -18.56 -3.19 -2.70
N ALA A 568 -17.37 -3.51 -3.18
CA ALA A 568 -16.79 -2.90 -4.38
C ALA A 568 -17.61 -3.22 -5.64
N LEU A 569 -18.14 -4.44 -5.78
CA LEU A 569 -19.00 -4.80 -6.91
C LEU A 569 -20.31 -3.99 -6.91
N ALA A 570 -20.90 -3.71 -5.73
CA ALA A 570 -22.07 -2.87 -5.63
C ALA A 570 -21.78 -1.40 -5.98
N ASP A 571 -20.66 -0.88 -5.47
CA ASP A 571 -20.20 0.47 -5.75
C ASP A 571 -19.91 0.68 -7.24
N GLY A 572 -19.15 -0.23 -7.86
CA GLY A 572 -18.87 -0.20 -9.30
C GLY A 572 -20.14 -0.30 -10.14
N ALA A 573 -21.04 -1.24 -9.84
CA ALA A 573 -22.29 -1.38 -10.57
C ALA A 573 -23.19 -0.13 -10.45
N ALA A 574 -23.22 0.53 -9.29
CA ALA A 574 -23.93 1.80 -9.11
C ALA A 574 -23.31 2.95 -9.91
N ALA A 575 -21.98 2.95 -10.07
CA ALA A 575 -21.24 3.90 -10.89
C ALA A 575 -21.22 3.54 -12.40
N GLY A 576 -21.89 2.45 -12.82
CA GLY A 576 -21.86 1.98 -14.21
C GLY A 576 -20.51 1.41 -14.65
N LYS A 577 -19.62 1.11 -13.69
CA LYS A 577 -18.31 0.48 -13.90
C LYS A 577 -18.43 -1.03 -13.73
N VAL A 578 -17.64 -1.77 -14.49
CA VAL A 578 -17.56 -3.24 -14.43
C VAL A 578 -16.13 -3.65 -14.12
N PRO A 579 -15.90 -4.75 -13.39
CA PRO A 579 -14.56 -5.26 -13.16
C PRO A 579 -13.91 -5.76 -14.44
N SER A 580 -12.58 -5.94 -14.44
CA SER A 580 -11.90 -6.65 -15.53
C SER A 580 -12.23 -8.16 -15.54
N HIS A 581 -12.06 -8.80 -16.69
CA HIS A 581 -12.24 -10.25 -16.86
C HIS A 581 -11.35 -11.07 -15.92
N TRP A 582 -10.21 -10.52 -15.49
CA TRP A 582 -9.32 -11.14 -14.49
C TRP A 582 -9.98 -11.35 -13.12
N LEU A 583 -10.97 -10.53 -12.72
CA LEU A 583 -11.70 -10.80 -11.48
C LEU A 583 -12.44 -12.14 -11.54
N LEU A 584 -12.98 -12.49 -12.72
CA LEU A 584 -13.62 -13.78 -12.95
C LEU A 584 -12.60 -14.92 -12.88
N ALA A 585 -11.42 -14.76 -13.48
CA ALA A 585 -10.34 -15.74 -13.35
C ALA A 585 -9.99 -15.98 -11.88
N ILE A 586 -9.83 -14.90 -11.10
CA ILE A 586 -9.51 -14.98 -9.66
C ILE A 586 -10.65 -15.68 -8.90
N ALA A 587 -11.92 -15.36 -9.19
CA ALA A 587 -13.07 -16.03 -8.59
C ALA A 587 -13.05 -17.55 -8.86
N GLU A 588 -12.73 -17.96 -10.09
CA GLU A 588 -12.57 -19.36 -10.49
C GLU A 588 -11.41 -20.03 -9.72
N GLN A 589 -10.25 -19.39 -9.61
CA GLN A 589 -9.10 -19.93 -8.87
C GLN A 589 -9.37 -20.08 -7.37
N LEU A 590 -10.17 -19.19 -6.80
CA LEU A 590 -10.55 -19.24 -5.39
C LEU A 590 -11.69 -20.23 -5.11
N GLY A 591 -12.39 -20.71 -6.14
CA GLY A 591 -13.63 -21.44 -5.99
C GLY A 591 -14.69 -20.59 -5.29
N SER A 592 -14.86 -19.33 -5.71
CA SER A 592 -15.77 -18.36 -5.09
C SER A 592 -16.89 -17.96 -6.05
N ASP A 593 -18.13 -18.34 -5.74
CA ASP A 593 -19.37 -17.90 -6.41
C ASP A 593 -20.21 -16.95 -5.53
N GLN A 594 -19.70 -16.61 -4.35
CA GLN A 594 -20.41 -15.84 -3.33
C GLN A 594 -20.28 -14.31 -3.49
N TRP A 595 -19.46 -13.85 -4.44
CA TRP A 595 -19.25 -12.44 -4.70
C TRP A 595 -20.48 -11.85 -5.40
N LYS A 596 -21.34 -11.20 -4.62
CA LYS A 596 -22.57 -10.55 -5.08
C LYS A 596 -22.45 -9.06 -4.80
N ALA A 597 -22.96 -8.21 -5.68
CA ALA A 597 -23.08 -6.79 -5.41
C ALA A 597 -23.98 -6.56 -4.19
N VAL A 598 -23.37 -6.29 -3.04
CA VAL A 598 -24.03 -5.92 -1.79
C VAL A 598 -23.35 -4.66 -1.29
N ALA A 599 -24.07 -3.55 -1.19
CA ALA A 599 -23.48 -2.27 -0.78
C ALA A 599 -23.01 -2.31 0.68
N LEU A 600 -21.93 -1.57 0.98
CA LEU A 600 -21.51 -1.32 2.35
C LEU A 600 -22.54 -0.40 3.03
N ASP A 601 -23.05 -0.84 4.18
CA ASP A 601 -23.90 -0.04 5.06
C ASP A 601 -23.12 0.31 6.33
N CYS A 602 -22.43 1.45 6.30
CA CYS A 602 -21.59 1.91 7.40
C CYS A 602 -22.37 2.06 8.72
N GLU A 603 -23.62 2.49 8.65
CA GLU A 603 -24.44 2.68 9.85
C GLU A 603 -24.78 1.32 10.47
N LYS A 604 -25.23 0.36 9.66
CA LYS A 604 -25.54 -0.99 10.13
C LYS A 604 -24.33 -1.70 10.70
N GLU A 605 -23.17 -1.58 10.06
CA GLU A 605 -21.91 -2.16 10.56
C GLU A 605 -21.52 -1.55 11.93
N LEU A 606 -21.57 -0.22 12.06
CA LEU A 606 -21.31 0.46 13.33
C LEU A 606 -22.31 0.07 14.42
N GLN A 607 -23.60 -0.03 14.09
CA GLN A 607 -24.62 -0.47 15.03
C GLN A 607 -24.37 -1.90 15.52
N GLN A 608 -23.94 -2.81 14.63
CA GLN A 608 -23.59 -4.18 15.01
C GLN A 608 -22.39 -4.23 15.95
N LEU A 609 -21.31 -3.49 15.62
CA LEU A 609 -20.13 -3.36 16.48
C LEU A 609 -20.49 -2.75 17.84
N THR A 610 -21.37 -1.75 17.85
CA THR A 610 -21.86 -1.11 19.09
C THR A 610 -22.57 -2.10 20.00
N ARG A 611 -23.50 -2.89 19.45
CA ARG A 611 -24.23 -3.92 20.22
C ARG A 611 -23.27 -4.96 20.80
N GLU A 612 -22.30 -5.41 20.00
CA GLU A 612 -21.28 -6.36 20.46
C GLU A 612 -20.45 -5.79 21.62
N MET A 613 -20.03 -4.52 21.55
CA MET A 613 -19.27 -3.86 22.60
C MET A 613 -20.09 -3.69 23.88
N GLN A 614 -21.36 -3.29 23.76
CA GLN A 614 -22.30 -3.14 24.89
C GLN A 614 -22.60 -4.48 25.59
N GLN A 615 -22.62 -5.59 24.85
CA GLN A 615 -22.79 -6.92 25.44
C GLN A 615 -21.56 -7.38 26.23
N LYS A 616 -20.35 -7.01 25.79
CA LYS A 616 -19.09 -7.47 26.39
C LYS A 616 -18.62 -6.64 27.58
N LYS A 617 -18.96 -5.35 27.63
CA LYS A 617 -18.37 -4.39 28.59
C LYS A 617 -19.41 -3.51 29.25
N ARG A 618 -19.15 -3.13 30.50
CA ARG A 618 -19.99 -2.18 31.26
C ARG A 618 -19.88 -0.76 30.67
N PRO A 619 -20.93 0.08 30.73
CA PRO A 619 -20.92 1.43 30.17
C PRO A 619 -19.74 2.30 30.61
N ALA A 620 -19.39 2.30 31.90
CA ALA A 620 -18.25 3.09 32.41
C ALA A 620 -16.90 2.68 31.78
N VAL A 621 -16.72 1.39 31.48
CA VAL A 621 -15.51 0.88 30.83
C VAL A 621 -15.49 1.24 29.34
N LEU A 622 -16.65 1.26 28.69
CA LEU A 622 -16.77 1.71 27.29
C LEU A 622 -16.36 3.17 27.17
N GLU A 623 -16.86 4.03 28.06
CA GLU A 623 -16.56 5.46 28.04
C GLU A 623 -15.07 5.73 28.30
N MET A 624 -14.49 5.07 29.30
CA MET A 624 -13.04 5.17 29.58
C MET A 624 -12.19 4.72 28.38
N ASN A 625 -12.56 3.61 27.73
CA ASN A 625 -11.85 3.12 26.54
C ASN A 625 -12.02 4.07 25.35
N LYS A 626 -13.20 4.68 25.18
CA LYS A 626 -13.45 5.68 24.14
C LYS A 626 -12.52 6.88 24.32
N GLN A 627 -12.45 7.43 25.53
CA GLN A 627 -11.57 8.57 25.83
C GLN A 627 -10.11 8.25 25.56
N LYS A 628 -9.65 7.07 26.01
CA LYS A 628 -8.28 6.60 25.75
C LYS A 628 -7.99 6.46 24.26
N ALA A 629 -8.90 5.82 23.51
CA ALA A 629 -8.74 5.64 22.06
C ALA A 629 -8.69 6.97 21.31
N LEU A 630 -9.55 7.92 21.67
CA LEU A 630 -9.54 9.27 21.09
C LEU A 630 -8.23 9.99 21.35
N GLN A 631 -7.72 9.95 22.59
CA GLN A 631 -6.44 10.57 22.94
C GLN A 631 -5.28 9.98 22.12
N GLN A 632 -5.18 8.64 22.08
CA GLN A 632 -4.12 7.92 21.35
C GLN A 632 -4.20 8.10 19.84
N SER A 633 -5.40 8.36 19.30
CA SER A 633 -5.60 8.52 17.85
C SER A 633 -4.85 9.70 17.22
N SER A 634 -4.44 10.69 18.03
CA SER A 634 -3.62 11.82 17.57
C SER A 634 -2.24 11.41 17.06
N GLN A 635 -1.68 10.32 17.59
CA GLN A 635 -0.32 9.86 17.31
C GLN A 635 -0.27 8.79 16.22
N TRP A 636 -1.41 8.36 15.69
CA TRP A 636 -1.44 7.27 14.70
C TRP A 636 -0.69 7.63 13.42
N LEU A 637 -0.80 8.85 12.91
CA LEU A 637 -0.10 9.26 11.69
C LEU A 637 1.43 9.29 11.86
N ALA A 638 1.93 9.47 13.08
CA ALA A 638 3.37 9.47 13.36
C ALA A 638 3.92 8.05 13.62
N ARG A 639 3.09 7.15 14.19
CA ARG A 639 3.54 5.85 14.71
C ARG A 639 3.12 4.64 13.92
N GLN A 640 2.14 4.81 13.03
CA GLN A 640 1.48 3.70 12.36
C GLN A 640 1.63 3.87 10.86
N ASP A 641 2.38 2.96 10.23
CA ASP A 641 2.61 2.97 8.79
C ASP A 641 1.28 2.96 8.00
N PHE A 642 0.25 2.31 8.54
CA PHE A 642 -1.08 2.28 7.91
C PHE A 642 -1.73 3.67 7.78
N ALA A 643 -1.34 4.65 8.61
CA ALA A 643 -1.92 5.99 8.62
C ALA A 643 -1.10 7.01 7.82
N ALA A 644 0.05 6.61 7.25
CA ALA A 644 0.95 7.51 6.53
C ALA A 644 0.26 8.22 5.34
N SER A 645 -0.65 7.52 4.65
CA SER A 645 -1.40 8.06 3.50
C SER A 645 -2.67 8.83 3.88
N TRP A 646 -2.94 9.03 5.18
CA TRP A 646 -4.15 9.71 5.63
C TRP A 646 -3.97 11.24 5.65
N PHE A 647 -4.29 11.85 4.52
CA PHE A 647 -4.37 13.29 4.36
C PHE A 647 -5.33 13.63 3.21
N GLU A 648 -5.79 14.88 3.16
CA GLU A 648 -6.52 15.41 2.01
C GLU A 648 -5.54 16.17 1.10
N ASP A 649 -5.55 15.84 -0.18
CA ASP A 649 -4.70 16.48 -1.18
C ASP A 649 -5.45 16.69 -2.50
N ASP A 650 -6.10 17.84 -2.61
CA ASP A 650 -6.72 18.29 -3.85
C ASP A 650 -6.75 19.82 -3.96
N VAL A 651 -7.33 20.29 -5.05
CA VAL A 651 -7.45 21.73 -5.36
C VAL A 651 -8.16 22.54 -4.28
N GLU A 652 -9.12 21.97 -3.55
CA GLU A 652 -9.85 22.70 -2.49
C GLU A 652 -8.95 22.96 -1.29
N VAL A 653 -8.11 21.98 -0.93
CA VAL A 653 -7.08 22.12 0.12
C VAL A 653 -6.07 23.17 -0.30
N ASP A 654 -5.55 23.09 -1.53
CA ASP A 654 -4.59 24.05 -2.07
C ASP A 654 -5.16 25.47 -2.07
N ASP A 655 -6.39 25.67 -2.54
CA ASP A 655 -7.04 26.98 -2.56
C ASP A 655 -7.21 27.58 -1.16
N LEU A 656 -7.62 26.74 -0.20
CA LEU A 656 -7.77 27.14 1.19
C LEU A 656 -6.43 27.59 1.79
N LEU A 657 -5.40 26.76 1.64
CA LEU A 657 -4.08 27.01 2.22
C LEU A 657 -3.34 28.15 1.51
N ASN A 658 -3.46 28.27 0.19
CA ASN A 658 -2.96 29.42 -0.56
C ASN A 658 -3.61 30.72 -0.07
N LYS A 659 -4.95 30.77 0.07
CA LYS A 659 -5.65 31.96 0.59
C LYS A 659 -5.24 32.28 2.03
N TYR A 660 -4.96 31.26 2.84
CA TYR A 660 -4.56 31.41 4.23
C TYR A 660 -3.14 31.97 4.36
N PHE A 661 -2.15 31.34 3.70
CA PHE A 661 -0.73 31.67 3.82
C PHE A 661 -0.30 32.87 2.95
N ASN A 662 -0.87 33.07 1.74
CA ASN A 662 -0.55 34.23 0.90
C ASN A 662 -0.96 35.56 1.54
N LYS A 663 -1.92 35.55 2.47
CA LYS A 663 -2.40 36.75 3.16
C LYS A 663 -1.63 37.09 4.44
N ASN A 664 -0.80 36.20 4.98
CA ASN A 664 0.08 36.44 6.13
C ASN A 664 0.91 35.19 6.46
N PHE A 665 2.20 35.19 6.13
CA PHE A 665 3.14 34.12 6.48
C PHE A 665 3.39 33.96 8.00
N ALA A 666 2.95 34.93 8.82
CA ALA A 666 3.14 34.95 10.27
C ALA A 666 1.99 34.29 11.08
N LYS A 667 1.08 33.54 10.44
CA LYS A 667 -0.08 32.97 11.11
C LYS A 667 0.21 31.62 11.78
N ASN A 668 -0.36 31.45 12.96
CA ASN A 668 -0.24 30.27 13.82
C ASN A 668 -0.74 28.98 13.09
N PRO A 669 0.06 27.90 13.05
CA PRO A 669 -0.31 26.60 12.46
C PRO A 669 -1.63 26.02 12.97
N GLU A 670 -1.93 26.23 14.25
CA GLU A 670 -3.15 25.73 14.92
C GLU A 670 -4.44 26.24 14.26
N TYR A 671 -4.41 27.47 13.74
CA TYR A 671 -5.54 28.06 13.02
C TYR A 671 -5.66 27.51 11.59
N ALA A 672 -4.55 27.12 10.97
CA ALA A 672 -4.59 26.45 9.67
C ALA A 672 -5.22 25.06 9.81
N ILE A 673 -4.80 24.29 10.82
CA ILE A 673 -5.39 22.99 11.17
C ILE A 673 -6.90 23.13 11.37
N SER A 674 -7.32 24.07 12.23
CA SER A 674 -8.74 24.30 12.51
C SER A 674 -9.54 24.65 11.24
N HIS A 675 -8.98 25.47 10.33
CA HIS A 675 -9.64 25.77 9.06
C HIS A 675 -9.76 24.56 8.14
N VAL A 676 -8.71 23.74 8.03
CA VAL A 676 -8.77 22.51 7.22
C VAL A 676 -9.84 21.57 7.78
N VAL A 677 -9.91 21.39 9.10
CA VAL A 677 -10.95 20.57 9.72
C VAL A 677 -12.36 21.12 9.41
N ASP A 678 -12.58 22.41 9.67
CA ASP A 678 -13.92 23.02 9.57
C ASP A 678 -14.38 23.19 8.10
N LYS A 679 -13.46 23.42 7.15
CA LYS A 679 -13.80 23.73 5.75
C LYS A 679 -13.64 22.55 4.80
N ILE A 680 -12.71 21.63 5.07
CA ILE A 680 -12.46 20.46 4.23
C ILE A 680 -13.04 19.22 4.89
N LEU A 681 -12.55 18.84 6.08
CA LEU A 681 -12.88 17.53 6.66
C LEU A 681 -14.35 17.40 7.06
N GLU A 682 -14.98 18.46 7.59
CA GLU A 682 -16.42 18.41 7.92
C GLU A 682 -17.29 18.18 6.69
N SER A 683 -16.95 18.78 5.55
CA SER A 683 -17.67 18.55 4.29
C SER A 683 -17.52 17.10 3.79
N ARG A 684 -16.40 16.46 4.17
CA ARG A 684 -16.02 15.09 3.82
C ARG A 684 -16.24 14.08 4.96
N ARG A 685 -17.02 14.45 5.99
CA ARG A 685 -17.23 13.62 7.19
C ARG A 685 -17.69 12.21 6.86
N LEU A 686 -18.60 12.05 5.89
CA LEU A 686 -19.11 10.73 5.50
C LEU A 686 -18.03 9.86 4.86
N ASN A 687 -17.14 10.44 4.04
CA ASN A 687 -16.03 9.72 3.44
C ASN A 687 -15.05 9.25 4.53
N TRP A 688 -14.72 10.11 5.50
CA TRP A 688 -13.90 9.73 6.65
C TRP A 688 -14.57 8.69 7.55
N GLN A 689 -15.88 8.79 7.75
CA GLN A 689 -16.64 7.77 8.46
C GLN A 689 -16.51 6.41 7.77
N GLU A 690 -16.72 6.35 6.46
CA GLU A 690 -16.56 5.10 5.69
C GLU A 690 -15.15 4.54 5.81
N ARG A 691 -14.11 5.37 5.60
CA ARG A 691 -12.70 4.97 5.76
C ARG A 691 -12.45 4.33 7.13
N LEU A 692 -12.93 4.96 8.20
CA LEU A 692 -12.73 4.49 9.57
C LEU A 692 -13.55 3.22 9.89
N VAL A 693 -14.74 3.07 9.31
CA VAL A 693 -15.52 1.83 9.41
C VAL A 693 -14.78 0.68 8.71
N VAL A 694 -14.30 0.90 7.49
CA VAL A 694 -13.52 -0.10 6.75
C VAL A 694 -12.23 -0.44 7.49
N ALA A 695 -11.50 0.57 8.01
CA ALA A 695 -10.31 0.34 8.84
C ALA A 695 -10.62 -0.48 10.10
N THR A 696 -11.76 -0.24 10.74
CA THR A 696 -12.23 -1.03 11.89
C THR A 696 -12.45 -2.50 11.52
N LEU A 697 -13.14 -2.75 10.40
CA LEU A 697 -13.40 -4.10 9.89
C LEU A 697 -12.10 -4.81 9.47
N TRP A 698 -11.16 -4.08 8.87
CA TRP A 698 -9.84 -4.56 8.49
C TRP A 698 -9.01 -5.00 9.70
N LEU A 699 -8.88 -4.14 10.73
CA LEU A 699 -8.18 -4.48 11.97
C LEU A 699 -8.83 -5.66 12.70
N ARG A 700 -10.17 -5.75 12.66
CA ARG A 700 -10.92 -6.88 13.24
C ARG A 700 -10.64 -8.20 12.49
N ALA A 701 -10.43 -8.13 11.18
CA ALA A 701 -10.16 -9.28 10.33
C ALA A 701 -8.68 -9.68 10.30
N ALA A 702 -7.78 -8.82 10.77
CA ALA A 702 -6.35 -9.04 10.79
C ALA A 702 -5.97 -10.14 11.78
N LEU A 703 -5.07 -11.04 11.35
CA LEU A 703 -4.52 -12.09 12.22
C LEU A 703 -3.55 -11.50 13.26
N LYS A 704 -2.83 -10.44 12.89
CA LYS A 704 -1.95 -9.67 13.76
C LYS A 704 -2.21 -8.20 13.47
N SER A 705 -2.80 -7.51 14.43
CA SER A 705 -3.21 -6.11 14.29
C SER A 705 -2.24 -5.20 15.04
N PRO A 706 -1.79 -4.08 14.45
CA PRO A 706 -0.87 -3.14 15.10
C PRO A 706 -1.54 -2.38 16.26
N ILE A 707 -2.86 -2.19 16.18
CA ILE A 707 -3.69 -1.66 17.25
C ILE A 707 -4.96 -2.50 17.41
N SER A 708 -5.64 -2.39 18.54
CA SER A 708 -6.93 -3.09 18.74
C SER A 708 -8.02 -2.47 17.86
N TRP A 709 -8.83 -3.30 17.20
CA TRP A 709 -9.94 -2.83 16.35
C TRP A 709 -10.96 -2.01 17.16
N GLU A 710 -11.11 -2.28 18.46
CA GLU A 710 -11.96 -1.51 19.35
C GLU A 710 -11.53 -0.04 19.44
N GLN A 711 -10.22 0.26 19.36
CA GLN A 711 -9.73 1.64 19.38
C GLN A 711 -10.19 2.39 18.13
N MET A 712 -10.01 1.78 16.94
CA MET A 712 -10.50 2.35 15.67
C MET A 712 -12.02 2.52 15.67
N TYR A 713 -12.75 1.53 16.20
CA TYR A 713 -14.21 1.60 16.36
C TYR A 713 -14.66 2.83 17.14
N TYR A 714 -14.02 3.16 18.27
CA TYR A 714 -14.42 4.34 19.06
C TYR A 714 -14.22 5.65 18.30
N VAL A 715 -13.16 5.75 17.50
CA VAL A 715 -12.94 6.91 16.64
C VAL A 715 -14.01 6.96 15.55
N ALA A 716 -14.29 5.83 14.89
CA ALA A 716 -15.30 5.73 13.84
C ALA A 716 -16.71 6.14 14.33
N VAL A 717 -17.13 5.66 15.50
CA VAL A 717 -18.41 6.06 16.12
C VAL A 717 -18.43 7.54 16.49
N THR A 718 -17.31 8.10 16.96
CA THR A 718 -17.23 9.53 17.31
C THR A 718 -17.28 10.41 16.07
N VAL A 719 -16.67 9.99 14.95
CA VAL A 719 -16.78 10.69 13.65
C VAL A 719 -18.19 10.57 13.06
N ALA A 720 -18.87 9.44 13.26
CA ALA A 720 -20.26 9.26 12.86
C ALA A 720 -21.24 10.15 13.66
N ASP A 721 -20.89 10.51 14.90
CA ASP A 721 -21.70 11.38 15.76
C ASP A 721 -21.63 12.84 15.30
N ARG A 722 -22.70 13.30 14.64
CA ARG A 722 -22.82 14.69 14.15
C ARG A 722 -22.92 15.74 15.25
N SER A 723 -23.18 15.34 16.50
CA SER A 723 -23.16 16.26 17.63
C SER A 723 -21.75 16.63 18.08
N VAL A 724 -20.74 15.84 17.68
CA VAL A 724 -19.33 16.08 17.98
C VAL A 724 -18.65 16.72 16.76
N PRO A 725 -18.21 17.99 16.83
CA PRO A 725 -17.43 18.61 15.77
C PRO A 725 -16.12 17.86 15.52
N LEU A 726 -15.72 17.67 14.26
CA LEU A 726 -14.50 16.91 13.93
C LEU A 726 -13.25 17.52 14.56
N LYS A 727 -13.23 18.83 14.78
CA LYS A 727 -12.10 19.51 15.45
C LYS A 727 -11.90 19.12 16.92
N GLN A 728 -12.87 18.43 17.53
CA GLN A 728 -12.72 17.87 18.88
C GLN A 728 -12.17 16.43 18.85
N ILE A 729 -12.04 15.82 17.66
CA ILE A 729 -11.55 14.47 17.48
C ILE A 729 -10.05 14.55 17.14
N PRO A 730 -9.15 14.04 18.00
CA PRO A 730 -7.72 14.26 17.83
C PRO A 730 -7.16 13.72 16.50
N LEU A 731 -7.63 12.55 16.03
CA LEU A 731 -7.26 12.02 14.71
C LEU A 731 -7.56 13.01 13.57
N MET A 732 -8.71 13.67 13.59
CA MET A 732 -9.11 14.57 12.50
C MET A 732 -8.22 15.82 12.45
N ARG A 733 -7.75 16.29 13.61
CA ARG A 733 -6.76 17.37 13.68
C ARG A 733 -5.41 16.93 13.12
N ALA A 734 -4.97 15.71 13.44
CA ALA A 734 -3.70 15.17 12.94
C ALA A 734 -3.75 14.94 11.40
N ILE A 735 -4.88 14.47 10.86
CA ILE A 735 -5.11 14.38 9.41
C ILE A 735 -5.03 15.78 8.76
N ALA A 736 -5.65 16.79 9.37
CA ALA A 736 -5.58 18.16 8.86
C ALA A 736 -4.14 18.70 8.86
N ASP A 737 -3.36 18.41 9.89
CA ASP A 737 -1.94 18.76 9.96
C ASP A 737 -1.12 18.07 8.86
N ASN A 738 -1.31 16.77 8.67
CA ASN A 738 -0.64 16.02 7.59
C ASN A 738 -1.04 16.53 6.19
N SER A 739 -2.28 16.99 6.02
CA SER A 739 -2.74 17.64 4.78
C SER A 739 -1.99 18.95 4.50
N ILE A 740 -1.68 19.72 5.54
CA ILE A 740 -0.85 20.93 5.45
C ILE A 740 0.60 20.56 5.14
N GLY A 741 1.12 19.50 5.76
CA GLY A 741 2.44 18.93 5.47
C GLY A 741 2.60 18.57 4.00
N ALA A 742 1.64 17.80 3.45
CA ALA A 742 1.60 17.43 2.03
C ALA A 742 1.59 18.67 1.11
N PHE A 743 0.81 19.70 1.46
CA PHE A 743 0.80 20.97 0.74
C PHE A 743 2.17 21.66 0.70
N PHE A 744 2.88 21.72 1.84
CA PHE A 744 4.20 22.33 1.89
C PHE A 744 5.29 21.50 1.25
N GLY A 745 5.23 20.16 1.36
CA GLY A 745 6.14 19.25 0.66
C GLY A 745 6.18 19.57 -0.83
N ARG A 746 5.01 19.54 -1.48
CA ARG A 746 4.89 19.90 -2.90
C ARG A 746 5.37 21.30 -3.23
N LYS A 747 5.16 22.28 -2.34
CA LYS A 747 5.62 23.66 -2.60
C LYS A 747 7.13 23.81 -2.51
N ARG A 748 7.80 23.05 -1.65
CA ARG A 748 9.27 22.98 -1.65
C ARG A 748 9.80 22.36 -2.94
N ASP A 749 9.06 21.44 -3.54
CA ASP A 749 9.44 20.86 -4.83
C ASP A 749 9.20 21.82 -6.03
N ASN A 750 8.42 22.90 -5.82
CA ASN A 750 8.15 23.94 -6.82
C ASN A 750 8.99 25.23 -6.63
N LEU A 751 9.82 25.30 -5.57
CA LEU A 751 10.67 26.46 -5.21
C LEU A 751 12.14 26.08 -5.37
#